data_AF-A0A8I2G2A9-F1
#
_entry.id   AF-A0A8I2G2A9-F1
#
_cell.length_a   1.000
_cell.length_b   1.000
_cell.length_c   1.000
_cell.angle_alpha   90.00
_cell.angle_beta   90.00
_cell.angle_gamma   90.00
#
_symmetry.space_group_name_H-M   'P 1'
#
loop_
_entity.id
_entity.type
_entity.pdbx_description
1 polymer ?
#
loop_
_entity_poly.entity_id
_entity_poly.type
_entity_poly.pdbx_seq_one_letter_code
_entity_poly.pdbx_strand_id
1 'polypeptide(L)'
;MRKLFWTFIKIGEIMKKRIILFIFAFILSQFSGFIHGAIPASERAALIALYNRTNGDSWINNSGWKTPPLHTDGFAMPGTEGSWFGVKVGYSGNVRFLSLSNNKLNGSIPSQLSNLTHLEELFLSNNQLSDSIPYTLGNLSLTVLDLSDNQLSGSIPSQLGNNDWLGELWLNNNQRSGSIPSQLGNLWDLVTLDLSHNKLSGIIPLSLTNLTAIYTLDIGYNCLYATDPTLRAWLDSHDPDWEAHQDQCGGTTPSVTVISPNGGESLEAGGSHTITWTTTGTVGNVKIEYSTNNGSSWSIVISSTSNDGSYFWTVPETPSTNCMIRISGASDGSPSDTSNSTFSIVQYTNVARGKPVLVTTNGADDYQDHVGEWPSDATDGSLNYQSVSAGIEDGCVAWVNDDYYQLMIVTVNINLQGAYKINKIRYNMGNCQFADSWNADIMESPFARTSTNPGTSYSGAWTEHTGDINASSVVIKFEKTRTMWKEDWLFIGEIEIFGSPITNSNITEISLNRTTLNFGGTTSGIVGRSQNIMISNNGTGTLNWSVSENQPWISCTPTSGTGSGIVTVSVDSLGLAAGTYTGTITVSDPNATNSPLTSMVTLNVYNLNQTSVPFGDFATPIDGSTVNSSIAVTGWVLDDIGVESVKIYRTKGNDKVYIGDAIFVEGARPDVEQAYPNYPNNYKGGWGYMLLTNFLPNNGNGIFTIHAIATDMEGNHVTLGTKTILVDNANAFKPFGAIDTPTQGGTASGRSFINWGWVLTPQPNYIPTDGSTIKVYVDGVNIGHPIYNIYRADIANLFPGYSNSYGAIGYFYLDTTAYENGVHTIQWVATDNAGNTDGIGSRYFTIQNTGTTGQLSLSNAQWTLGDESVDKRVSSIPVDSFGPVIIGKGCNWDSMPQEIYPDEKGDIHIEIRELERVEIDLGCSQWRGHHVIGNRLKPLPVGSTLDTGRGIFYWQPGPGFIGQYQLVFLSREENGELTKKTIKINIMPKFKE
;
A
#
# COMPACT_ATOMS: atom_id res chain seq x y z
N MET A 1 -32.32 -32.44 32.34
CA MET A 1 -32.06 -32.94 33.72
C MET A 1 -30.58 -33.24 34.02
N ARG A 2 -29.83 -34.00 33.21
CA ARG A 2 -28.38 -34.20 33.43
C ARG A 2 -27.53 -32.92 33.31
N LYS A 3 -27.86 -32.01 32.38
CA LYS A 3 -27.23 -30.67 32.32
C LYS A 3 -27.51 -29.85 33.59
N LEU A 4 -28.77 -29.71 34.00
CA LEU A 4 -29.19 -29.09 35.27
C LEU A 4 -28.50 -29.69 36.52
N PHE A 5 -28.30 -31.00 36.58
CA PHE A 5 -27.63 -31.67 37.71
C PHE A 5 -26.14 -31.32 37.78
N TRP A 6 -25.45 -31.21 36.65
CA TRP A 6 -24.06 -30.73 36.58
C TRP A 6 -23.94 -29.21 36.80
N THR A 7 -24.96 -28.44 36.40
CA THR A 7 -25.10 -27.00 36.69
C THR A 7 -25.19 -26.74 38.20
N PHE A 8 -26.00 -27.52 38.94
CA PHE A 8 -26.07 -27.41 40.40
C PHE A 8 -24.78 -27.83 41.13
N ILE A 9 -24.04 -28.80 40.58
CA ILE A 9 -22.76 -29.24 41.17
C ILE A 9 -21.64 -28.20 40.92
N LYS A 10 -21.54 -27.62 39.71
CA LYS A 10 -20.55 -26.57 39.41
C LYS A 10 -20.86 -25.23 40.11
N ILE A 11 -22.13 -24.81 40.13
CA ILE A 11 -22.57 -23.65 40.92
C ILE A 11 -22.34 -23.91 42.41
N GLY A 12 -22.58 -25.13 42.89
CA GLY A 12 -22.31 -25.54 44.27
C GLY A 12 -20.82 -25.54 44.66
N GLU A 13 -19.91 -25.91 43.76
CA GLU A 13 -18.45 -25.86 43.96
C GLU A 13 -17.91 -24.42 43.95
N ILE A 14 -18.41 -23.57 43.05
CA ILE A 14 -18.04 -22.15 42.96
C ILE A 14 -18.63 -21.36 44.14
N MET A 15 -19.87 -21.64 44.53
CA MET A 15 -20.49 -21.11 45.76
C MET A 15 -19.78 -21.62 47.01
N LYS A 16 -19.28 -22.86 47.06
CA LYS A 16 -18.48 -23.35 48.20
C LYS A 16 -17.13 -22.64 48.30
N LYS A 17 -16.42 -22.39 47.19
CA LYS A 17 -15.17 -21.60 47.21
C LYS A 17 -15.44 -20.13 47.58
N ARG A 18 -16.52 -19.52 47.06
CA ARG A 18 -16.94 -18.14 47.39
C ARG A 18 -17.47 -18.02 48.82
N ILE A 19 -18.23 -18.99 49.35
CA ILE A 19 -18.71 -19.04 50.74
C ILE A 19 -17.56 -19.32 51.72
N ILE A 20 -16.56 -20.13 51.35
CA ILE A 20 -15.35 -20.31 52.19
C ILE A 20 -14.52 -19.01 52.21
N LEU A 21 -14.40 -18.28 51.10
CA LEU A 21 -13.79 -16.93 51.07
C LEU A 21 -14.62 -15.89 51.84
N PHE A 22 -15.95 -15.93 51.73
CA PHE A 22 -16.88 -15.04 52.43
C PHE A 22 -16.89 -15.33 53.93
N ILE A 23 -16.80 -16.61 54.35
CA ILE A 23 -16.67 -17.02 55.74
C ILE A 23 -15.27 -16.68 56.26
N PHE A 24 -14.19 -16.78 55.46
CA PHE A 24 -12.86 -16.29 55.86
C PHE A 24 -12.85 -14.76 56.02
N ALA A 25 -13.46 -14.02 55.10
CA ALA A 25 -13.60 -12.55 55.17
C ALA A 25 -14.56 -12.08 56.26
N PHE A 26 -15.62 -12.85 56.56
CA PHE A 26 -16.58 -12.58 57.63
C PHE A 26 -16.00 -12.95 59.02
N ILE A 27 -15.15 -13.98 59.13
CA ILE A 27 -14.44 -14.32 60.36
C ILE A 27 -13.27 -13.32 60.61
N LEU A 28 -12.64 -12.79 59.57
CA LEU A 28 -11.65 -11.70 59.68
C LEU A 28 -12.29 -10.31 59.91
N SER A 29 -13.55 -10.09 59.50
CA SER A 29 -14.28 -8.84 59.80
C SER A 29 -14.77 -8.75 61.26
N GLN A 30 -14.83 -9.88 61.98
CA GLN A 30 -15.13 -9.89 63.42
C GLN A 30 -13.89 -9.60 64.30
N PHE A 31 -12.70 -9.45 63.70
CA PHE A 31 -11.45 -9.10 64.39
C PHE A 31 -10.68 -8.01 63.64
N SER A 32 -11.17 -6.78 63.62
CA SER A 32 -10.31 -5.62 63.33
C SER A 32 -10.79 -4.34 64.01
N GLY A 33 -10.83 -4.37 65.34
CA GLY A 33 -10.64 -3.17 66.14
C GLY A 33 -9.17 -2.71 66.12
N PHE A 34 -8.56 -2.63 64.93
CA PHE A 34 -7.19 -2.16 64.75
C PHE A 34 -7.18 -0.90 63.91
N ILE A 35 -6.69 0.17 64.53
CA ILE A 35 -6.37 1.45 63.91
C ILE A 35 -5.37 1.16 62.77
N HIS A 36 -5.83 1.18 61.52
CA HIS A 36 -4.93 1.12 60.36
C HIS A 36 -4.29 2.50 60.15
N GLY A 37 -3.05 2.51 59.66
CA GLY A 37 -2.41 3.75 59.21
C GLY A 37 -3.15 4.37 58.03
N ALA A 38 -2.93 5.66 57.77
CA ALA A 38 -3.52 6.37 56.63
C ALA A 38 -3.23 5.65 55.30
N ILE A 39 -4.22 5.59 54.41
CA ILE A 39 -4.03 5.13 53.04
C ILE A 39 -3.06 6.05 52.28
N PRO A 40 -2.46 5.61 51.15
CA PRO A 40 -1.60 6.47 50.34
C PRO A 40 -2.27 7.78 49.96
N ALA A 41 -1.51 8.88 49.97
CA ALA A 41 -2.03 10.22 49.68
C ALA A 41 -2.68 10.32 48.28
N SER A 42 -2.18 9.57 47.29
CA SER A 42 -2.77 9.47 45.95
C SER A 42 -4.14 8.81 45.96
N GLU A 43 -4.35 7.79 46.79
CA GLU A 43 -5.63 7.11 46.94
C GLU A 43 -6.63 7.97 47.69
N ARG A 44 -6.18 8.64 48.77
CA ARG A 44 -7.00 9.62 49.49
C ARG A 44 -7.46 10.75 48.56
N ALA A 45 -6.56 11.29 47.75
CA ALA A 45 -6.89 12.31 46.76
C ALA A 45 -7.90 11.82 45.71
N ALA A 46 -7.82 10.55 45.29
CA ALA A 46 -8.78 9.95 44.37
C ALA A 46 -10.18 9.83 44.98
N LEU A 47 -10.29 9.37 46.22
CA LEU A 47 -11.55 9.32 46.96
C LEU A 47 -12.16 10.72 47.12
N ILE A 48 -11.34 11.70 47.50
CA ILE A 48 -11.77 13.10 47.63
C ILE A 48 -12.22 13.68 46.28
N ALA A 49 -11.51 13.38 45.19
CA ALA A 49 -11.90 13.80 43.85
C ALA A 49 -13.25 13.21 43.46
N LEU A 50 -13.51 11.93 43.77
CA LEU A 50 -14.81 11.29 43.56
C LEU A 50 -15.90 11.98 44.38
N TYR A 51 -15.65 12.21 45.67
CA TYR A 51 -16.58 12.92 46.55
C TYR A 51 -16.95 14.30 45.99
N ASN A 52 -15.96 15.11 45.63
CA ASN A 52 -16.18 16.46 45.14
C ASN A 52 -16.85 16.47 43.76
N ARG A 53 -16.46 15.56 42.86
CA ARG A 53 -16.98 15.50 41.50
C ARG A 53 -18.44 15.03 41.45
N THR A 54 -18.86 14.24 42.43
CA THR A 54 -20.20 13.64 42.47
C THR A 54 -21.11 14.23 43.56
N ASN A 55 -20.77 15.45 44.02
CA ASN A 55 -21.51 16.22 45.00
C ASN A 55 -21.74 15.47 46.33
N GLY A 56 -20.65 15.01 46.96
CA GLY A 56 -20.63 14.16 48.15
C GLY A 56 -21.37 14.68 49.37
N ASP A 57 -21.53 15.99 49.49
CA ASP A 57 -22.34 16.58 50.56
C ASP A 57 -23.84 16.24 50.43
N SER A 58 -24.29 15.86 49.22
CA SER A 58 -25.68 15.52 48.90
C SER A 58 -25.94 14.02 48.75
N TRP A 59 -24.95 13.17 48.98
CA TRP A 59 -25.14 11.71 48.97
C TRP A 59 -26.13 11.26 50.05
N ILE A 60 -26.80 10.13 49.85
CA ILE A 60 -27.70 9.55 50.88
C ILE A 60 -26.91 9.22 52.14
N ASN A 61 -25.73 8.64 51.98
CA ASN A 61 -24.82 8.26 53.04
C ASN A 61 -23.40 8.68 52.68
N ASN A 62 -22.90 9.67 53.39
CA ASN A 62 -21.52 10.13 53.37
C ASN A 62 -20.86 9.99 54.75
N SER A 63 -21.37 9.09 55.59
CA SER A 63 -20.87 8.87 56.96
C SER A 63 -19.38 8.53 56.93
N GLY A 64 -18.63 9.09 57.88
CA GLY A 64 -17.17 8.90 57.96
C GLY A 64 -16.36 9.87 57.12
N TRP A 65 -16.84 10.31 55.94
CA TRP A 65 -16.07 11.14 55.01
C TRP A 65 -15.73 12.53 55.57
N LYS A 66 -16.63 13.14 56.34
CA LYS A 66 -16.46 14.47 56.96
C LYS A 66 -16.67 14.47 58.48
N THR A 67 -16.32 13.37 59.15
CA THR A 67 -16.40 13.28 60.62
C THR A 67 -15.29 14.12 61.28
N PRO A 68 -15.61 15.08 62.17
CA PRO A 68 -14.60 15.86 62.88
C PRO A 68 -13.75 15.02 63.86
N PRO A 69 -12.47 15.40 64.13
CA PRO A 69 -11.77 16.56 63.57
C PRO A 69 -11.47 16.39 62.07
N LEU A 70 -11.50 17.49 61.33
CA LEU A 70 -11.20 17.51 59.89
C LEU A 70 -9.72 17.79 59.66
N HIS A 71 -9.16 17.14 58.64
CA HIS A 71 -7.84 17.43 58.08
C HIS A 71 -7.87 18.71 57.22
N THR A 72 -6.70 19.20 56.80
CA THR A 72 -6.58 20.43 56.00
C THR A 72 -7.22 20.32 54.61
N ASP A 73 -7.50 19.10 54.14
CA ASP A 73 -8.24 18.84 52.89
C ASP A 73 -9.77 18.95 53.04
N GLY A 74 -10.27 19.17 54.27
CA GLY A 74 -11.70 19.30 54.56
C GLY A 74 -12.44 17.98 54.81
N PHE A 75 -11.72 16.85 54.89
CA PHE A 75 -12.26 15.51 55.15
C PHE A 75 -11.80 14.97 56.50
N ALA A 76 -12.39 13.87 56.97
CA ALA A 76 -12.01 13.23 58.23
C ALA A 76 -10.51 12.86 58.26
N MET A 77 -9.88 12.89 59.44
CA MET A 77 -8.43 12.71 59.59
C MET A 77 -7.85 11.51 58.81
N PRO A 78 -6.63 11.61 58.26
CA PRO A 78 -5.92 10.46 57.69
C PRO A 78 -5.83 9.30 58.67
N GLY A 79 -6.05 8.08 58.19
CA GLY A 79 -6.18 6.86 59.01
C GLY A 79 -7.63 6.47 59.31
N THR A 80 -8.61 7.30 58.93
CA THR A 80 -10.03 7.00 59.10
C THR A 80 -10.71 6.49 57.83
N GLU A 81 -10.02 6.45 56.69
CA GLU A 81 -10.61 6.16 55.37
C GLU A 81 -11.24 4.77 55.29
N GLY A 82 -10.70 3.79 56.02
CA GLY A 82 -11.32 2.46 56.12
C GLY A 82 -12.66 2.42 56.86
N SER A 83 -13.05 3.53 57.51
CA SER A 83 -14.38 3.72 58.12
C SER A 83 -15.30 4.62 57.29
N TRP A 84 -14.81 5.18 56.18
CA TRP A 84 -15.64 5.97 55.28
C TRP A 84 -16.66 5.06 54.63
N PHE A 85 -17.92 5.51 54.58
CA PHE A 85 -18.99 4.73 53.98
C PHE A 85 -18.60 4.31 52.56
N GLY A 86 -18.70 3.01 52.29
CA GLY A 86 -18.39 2.42 51.00
C GLY A 86 -16.93 2.02 50.78
N VAL A 87 -16.00 2.45 51.62
CA VAL A 87 -14.56 2.17 51.46
C VAL A 87 -14.15 0.99 52.33
N LYS A 88 -13.45 0.01 51.77
CA LYS A 88 -12.68 -0.97 52.55
C LYS A 88 -11.23 -0.99 52.12
N VAL A 89 -10.37 -1.02 53.13
CA VAL A 89 -8.92 -0.99 52.99
C VAL A 89 -8.37 -2.39 53.29
N GLY A 90 -7.44 -2.86 52.47
CA GLY A 90 -6.75 -4.13 52.68
C GLY A 90 -5.72 -4.06 53.81
N TYR A 91 -5.19 -5.22 54.20
CA TYR A 91 -4.16 -5.33 55.26
C TYR A 91 -2.91 -4.46 55.02
N SER A 92 -2.62 -4.11 53.76
CA SER A 92 -1.48 -3.27 53.37
C SER A 92 -1.76 -1.77 53.44
N GLY A 93 -2.97 -1.34 53.81
CA GLY A 93 -3.34 0.07 53.86
C GLY A 93 -3.80 0.68 52.53
N ASN A 94 -4.11 -0.12 51.51
CA ASN A 94 -4.64 0.34 50.22
C ASN A 94 -6.15 0.07 50.09
N VAL A 95 -6.88 0.92 49.37
CA VAL A 95 -8.29 0.70 49.02
C VAL A 95 -8.40 -0.47 48.05
N ARG A 96 -9.18 -1.49 48.44
CA ARG A 96 -9.44 -2.68 47.60
C ARG A 96 -10.89 -2.77 47.13
N PHE A 97 -11.79 -2.17 47.89
CA PHE A 97 -13.22 -2.25 47.62
C PHE A 97 -13.83 -0.86 47.82
N LEU A 98 -14.57 -0.40 46.81
CA LEU A 98 -15.34 0.83 46.85
C LEU A 98 -16.76 0.57 46.38
N SER A 99 -17.73 0.68 47.29
CA SER A 99 -19.15 0.54 46.99
C SER A 99 -19.93 1.76 47.44
N LEU A 100 -20.38 2.54 46.46
CA LEU A 100 -21.24 3.71 46.65
C LEU A 100 -22.53 3.58 45.84
N SER A 101 -22.95 2.34 45.56
CA SER A 101 -24.21 2.08 44.87
C SER A 101 -25.40 2.60 45.67
N ASN A 102 -26.49 2.98 44.98
CA ASN A 102 -27.72 3.46 45.61
C ASN A 102 -27.52 4.70 46.50
N ASN A 103 -26.65 5.64 46.12
CA ASN A 103 -26.21 6.71 47.00
C ASN A 103 -26.41 8.14 46.46
N LYS A 104 -27.14 8.28 45.35
CA LYS A 104 -27.42 9.57 44.66
C LYS A 104 -26.16 10.35 44.27
N LEU A 105 -25.09 9.66 43.87
CA LEU A 105 -23.92 10.33 43.29
C LEU A 105 -24.35 11.07 42.02
N ASN A 106 -24.13 12.38 41.95
CA ASN A 106 -24.54 13.23 40.83
C ASN A 106 -23.33 14.02 40.31
N GLY A 107 -22.96 13.78 39.05
CA GLY A 107 -21.77 14.32 38.39
C GLY A 107 -21.02 13.23 37.63
N SER A 108 -19.76 13.47 37.25
CA SER A 108 -18.96 12.50 36.48
C SER A 108 -18.03 11.64 37.33
N ILE A 109 -17.60 10.50 36.76
CA ILE A 109 -16.52 9.70 37.33
C ILE A 109 -15.19 10.43 37.04
N PRO A 110 -14.41 10.85 38.06
CA PRO A 110 -13.14 11.54 37.82
C PRO A 110 -12.05 10.58 37.33
N SER A 111 -11.20 11.01 36.41
CA SER A 111 -10.08 10.19 35.91
C SER A 111 -9.08 9.82 37.01
N GLN A 112 -8.97 10.65 38.05
CA GLN A 112 -8.14 10.40 39.24
C GLN A 112 -8.53 9.14 40.01
N LEU A 113 -9.72 8.58 39.78
CA LEU A 113 -10.14 7.31 40.37
C LEU A 113 -9.19 6.16 40.00
N SER A 114 -8.48 6.26 38.87
CA SER A 114 -7.44 5.30 38.47
C SER A 114 -6.20 5.28 39.39
N ASN A 115 -6.06 6.24 40.31
CA ASN A 115 -4.98 6.23 41.31
C ASN A 115 -5.22 5.19 42.43
N LEU A 116 -6.40 4.59 42.50
CA LEU A 116 -6.69 3.46 43.38
C LEU A 116 -6.13 2.16 42.75
N THR A 117 -4.81 2.09 42.57
CA THR A 117 -4.16 1.04 41.75
C THR A 117 -4.32 -0.37 42.30
N HIS A 118 -4.78 -0.53 43.54
CA HIS A 118 -5.07 -1.81 44.20
C HIS A 118 -6.58 -2.08 44.34
N LEU A 119 -7.42 -1.25 43.71
CA LEU A 119 -8.86 -1.45 43.71
C LEU A 119 -9.18 -2.70 42.90
N GLU A 120 -9.86 -3.64 43.55
CA GLU A 120 -10.29 -4.92 42.97
C GLU A 120 -11.77 -4.82 42.59
N GLU A 121 -12.61 -4.21 43.42
CA GLU A 121 -14.05 -4.14 43.19
C GLU A 121 -14.57 -2.70 43.28
N LEU A 122 -15.23 -2.25 42.21
CA LEU A 122 -15.85 -0.94 42.10
C LEU A 122 -17.34 -1.05 41.80
N PHE A 123 -18.17 -0.65 42.76
CA PHE A 123 -19.64 -0.62 42.64
C PHE A 123 -20.17 0.81 42.76
N LEU A 124 -20.66 1.34 41.65
CA LEU A 124 -21.26 2.67 41.56
C LEU A 124 -22.69 2.63 40.97
N SER A 125 -23.33 1.45 40.99
CA SER A 125 -24.65 1.23 40.40
C SER A 125 -25.79 2.00 41.07
N ASN A 126 -26.86 2.24 40.32
CA ASN A 126 -28.06 2.94 40.77
C ASN A 126 -27.75 4.33 41.37
N ASN A 127 -27.14 5.17 40.54
CA ASN A 127 -26.77 6.55 40.88
C ASN A 127 -27.18 7.50 39.73
N GLN A 128 -26.74 8.75 39.78
CA GLN A 128 -27.01 9.79 38.77
C GLN A 128 -25.70 10.19 38.08
N LEU A 129 -24.77 9.24 37.91
CA LEU A 129 -23.48 9.53 37.26
C LEU A 129 -23.69 9.81 35.78
N SER A 130 -23.09 10.88 35.28
CA SER A 130 -23.20 11.35 33.90
C SER A 130 -21.84 11.42 33.21
N ASP A 131 -21.81 11.92 31.97
CA ASP A 131 -20.63 12.00 31.09
C ASP A 131 -20.07 10.62 30.69
N SER A 132 -18.90 10.60 30.07
CA SER A 132 -18.23 9.39 29.60
C SER A 132 -17.48 8.67 30.71
N ILE A 133 -17.43 7.34 30.62
CA ILE A 133 -16.52 6.49 31.40
C ILE A 133 -15.07 6.91 31.08
N PRO A 134 -14.25 7.31 32.07
CA PRO A 134 -12.85 7.66 31.83
C PRO A 134 -12.06 6.45 31.32
N TYR A 135 -11.33 6.62 30.22
CA TYR A 135 -10.49 5.55 29.68
C TYR A 135 -9.40 5.07 30.66
N THR A 136 -9.01 5.93 31.62
CA THR A 136 -8.02 5.61 32.66
C THR A 136 -8.47 4.53 33.62
N LEU A 137 -9.76 4.19 33.69
CA LEU A 137 -10.23 3.02 34.45
C LEU A 137 -9.68 1.70 33.90
N GLY A 138 -9.29 1.67 32.63
CA GLY A 138 -8.59 0.53 32.02
C GLY A 138 -7.18 0.29 32.58
N ASN A 139 -6.61 1.22 33.37
CA ASN A 139 -5.31 1.05 34.01
C ASN A 139 -5.39 0.34 35.37
N LEU A 140 -6.61 0.05 35.86
CA LEU A 140 -6.82 -0.66 37.12
C LEU A 140 -6.80 -2.18 36.91
N SER A 141 -6.65 -2.94 38.00
CA SER A 141 -6.70 -4.40 38.01
C SER A 141 -7.98 -4.87 38.73
N LEU A 142 -9.13 -4.64 38.10
CA LEU A 142 -10.44 -4.86 38.68
C LEU A 142 -10.88 -6.30 38.43
N THR A 143 -11.55 -6.90 39.41
CA THR A 143 -12.29 -8.15 39.27
C THR A 143 -13.77 -7.89 39.00
N VAL A 144 -14.31 -6.78 39.51
CA VAL A 144 -15.70 -6.36 39.29
C VAL A 144 -15.76 -4.86 39.01
N LEU A 145 -16.43 -4.50 37.91
CA LEU A 145 -16.80 -3.13 37.59
C LEU A 145 -18.32 -3.06 37.36
N ASP A 146 -19.02 -2.43 38.30
CA ASP A 146 -20.46 -2.21 38.21
C ASP A 146 -20.79 -0.71 38.16
N LEU A 147 -21.18 -0.27 36.96
CA LEU A 147 -21.62 1.10 36.66
C LEU A 147 -23.08 1.13 36.18
N SER A 148 -23.83 0.05 36.40
CA SER A 148 -25.22 -0.10 35.93
C SER A 148 -26.17 0.95 36.52
N ASP A 149 -27.31 1.19 35.89
CA ASP A 149 -28.36 2.09 36.38
C ASP A 149 -27.83 3.51 36.68
N ASN A 150 -27.28 4.15 35.65
CA ASN A 150 -26.74 5.51 35.71
C ASN A 150 -27.13 6.32 34.45
N GLN A 151 -26.54 7.49 34.26
CA GLN A 151 -26.77 8.37 33.11
C GLN A 151 -25.51 8.50 32.22
N LEU A 152 -24.62 7.51 32.24
CA LEU A 152 -23.33 7.57 31.56
C LEU A 152 -23.50 7.56 30.03
N SER A 153 -22.83 8.46 29.31
CA SER A 153 -23.01 8.72 27.87
C SER A 153 -21.70 8.68 27.06
N GLY A 154 -21.74 8.42 25.75
CA GLY A 154 -20.54 8.25 24.91
C GLY A 154 -20.12 6.78 24.74
N SER A 155 -18.96 6.52 24.13
CA SER A 155 -18.51 5.17 23.73
C SER A 155 -17.78 4.40 24.82
N ILE A 156 -18.03 3.09 24.93
CA ILE A 156 -17.31 2.22 25.87
C ILE A 156 -15.80 2.34 25.57
N PRO A 157 -14.95 2.72 26.54
CA PRO A 157 -13.50 2.85 26.29
C PRO A 157 -12.88 1.49 25.98
N SER A 158 -12.08 1.41 24.91
CA SER A 158 -11.40 0.16 24.52
C SER A 158 -10.38 -0.30 25.56
N GLN A 159 -9.84 0.62 26.37
CA GLN A 159 -8.89 0.36 27.45
C GLN A 159 -9.46 -0.52 28.55
N LEU A 160 -10.79 -0.65 28.68
CA LEU A 160 -11.38 -1.63 29.60
C LEU A 160 -10.99 -3.07 29.25
N GLY A 161 -10.64 -3.33 27.99
CA GLY A 161 -10.09 -4.60 27.53
C GLY A 161 -8.67 -4.93 28.01
N ASN A 162 -7.99 -4.02 28.72
CA ASN A 162 -6.67 -4.25 29.32
C ASN A 162 -6.74 -4.88 30.72
N ASN A 163 -7.95 -5.14 31.24
CA ASN A 163 -8.14 -5.58 32.61
C ASN A 163 -8.11 -7.11 32.72
N ASP A 164 -6.90 -7.67 32.80
CA ASP A 164 -6.64 -9.12 32.71
C ASP A 164 -7.44 -9.99 33.69
N TRP A 165 -7.94 -9.44 34.80
CA TRP A 165 -8.67 -10.17 35.84
C TRP A 165 -10.16 -9.81 35.95
N LEU A 166 -10.69 -9.01 35.02
CA LEU A 166 -12.08 -8.59 35.08
C LEU A 166 -13.01 -9.76 34.84
N GLY A 167 -13.73 -10.16 35.89
CA GLY A 167 -14.68 -11.26 35.85
C GLY A 167 -16.12 -10.79 35.63
N GLU A 168 -16.47 -9.59 36.06
CA GLU A 168 -17.84 -9.07 35.98
C GLU A 168 -17.84 -7.60 35.53
N LEU A 169 -18.49 -7.32 34.39
CA LEU A 169 -18.65 -5.99 33.81
C LEU A 169 -20.14 -5.67 33.61
N TRP A 170 -20.65 -4.71 34.37
CA TRP A 170 -22.05 -4.29 34.34
C TRP A 170 -22.14 -2.82 33.89
N LEU A 171 -22.63 -2.60 32.67
CA LEU A 171 -22.81 -1.27 32.07
C LEU A 171 -24.27 -1.01 31.66
N ASN A 172 -25.18 -1.91 32.01
CA ASN A 172 -26.59 -1.84 31.63
C ASN A 172 -27.32 -0.62 32.20
N ASN A 173 -28.49 -0.29 31.63
CA ASN A 173 -29.33 0.84 32.04
C ASN A 173 -28.55 2.17 32.09
N ASN A 174 -27.93 2.53 30.97
CA ASN A 174 -27.16 3.75 30.81
C ASN A 174 -27.50 4.42 29.45
N GLN A 175 -26.70 5.40 29.03
CA GLN A 175 -26.83 6.08 27.74
C GLN A 175 -25.60 5.84 26.84
N ARG A 176 -24.92 4.68 27.00
CA ARG A 176 -23.73 4.33 26.21
C ARG A 176 -24.08 4.27 24.73
N SER A 177 -23.26 4.85 23.86
CA SER A 177 -23.51 4.96 22.43
C SER A 177 -22.31 4.55 21.59
N GLY A 178 -22.50 4.26 20.30
CA GLY A 178 -21.43 3.75 19.43
C GLY A 178 -21.27 2.23 19.55
N SER A 179 -20.20 1.68 18.98
CA SER A 179 -20.00 0.24 18.87
C SER A 179 -19.43 -0.41 20.14
N ILE A 180 -19.61 -1.72 20.24
CA ILE A 180 -18.90 -2.55 21.22
C ILE A 180 -17.42 -2.63 20.79
N PRO A 181 -16.44 -2.23 21.64
CA PRO A 181 -15.02 -2.33 21.30
C PRO A 181 -14.56 -3.78 21.18
N SER A 182 -13.77 -4.09 20.15
CA SER A 182 -13.25 -5.44 19.94
C SER A 182 -12.30 -5.91 21.05
N GLN A 183 -11.64 -4.97 21.75
CA GLN A 183 -10.73 -5.22 22.85
C GLN A 183 -11.41 -5.88 24.07
N LEU A 184 -12.74 -5.78 24.20
CA LEU A 184 -13.46 -6.52 25.25
C LEU A 184 -13.28 -8.04 25.09
N GLY A 185 -13.00 -8.53 23.88
CA GLY A 185 -12.67 -9.93 23.62
C GLY A 185 -11.33 -10.41 24.21
N ASN A 186 -10.52 -9.53 24.78
CA ASN A 186 -9.28 -9.90 25.49
C ASN A 186 -9.52 -10.36 26.93
N LEU A 187 -10.73 -10.14 27.47
CA LEU A 187 -11.07 -10.42 28.86
C LEU A 187 -11.42 -11.91 29.06
N TRP A 188 -10.42 -12.79 28.95
CA TRP A 188 -10.65 -14.24 28.92
C TRP A 188 -11.29 -14.82 30.18
N ASP A 189 -11.12 -14.15 31.32
CA ASP A 189 -11.70 -14.52 32.63
C ASP A 189 -13.11 -13.91 32.85
N LEU A 190 -13.66 -13.16 31.90
CA LEU A 190 -14.95 -12.51 32.03
C LEU A 190 -16.08 -13.55 32.07
N VAL A 191 -16.82 -13.55 33.18
CA VAL A 191 -17.94 -14.45 33.47
C VAL A 191 -19.28 -13.75 33.24
N THR A 192 -19.34 -12.44 33.45
CA THR A 192 -20.55 -11.64 33.25
C THR A 192 -20.27 -10.38 32.45
N LEU A 193 -21.02 -10.20 31.37
CA LEU A 193 -21.04 -8.99 30.55
C LEU A 193 -22.49 -8.58 30.34
N ASP A 194 -22.89 -7.47 30.95
CA ASP A 194 -24.22 -6.89 30.76
C ASP A 194 -24.09 -5.48 30.17
N LEU A 195 -24.48 -5.36 28.91
CA LEU A 195 -24.49 -4.11 28.13
C LEU A 195 -25.92 -3.66 27.82
N SER A 196 -26.93 -4.33 28.37
CA SER A 196 -28.33 -4.15 28.00
C SER A 196 -28.87 -2.75 28.31
N HIS A 197 -29.96 -2.35 27.67
CA HIS A 197 -30.63 -1.07 27.93
C HIS A 197 -29.68 0.13 27.80
N ASN A 198 -29.08 0.26 26.62
CA ASN A 198 -28.19 1.35 26.24
C ASN A 198 -28.56 1.88 24.85
N LYS A 199 -27.71 2.73 24.27
CA LYS A 199 -27.84 3.26 22.90
C LYS A 199 -26.71 2.72 22.01
N LEU A 200 -26.18 1.53 22.31
CA LEU A 200 -25.10 0.93 21.53
C LEU A 200 -25.62 0.57 20.15
N SER A 201 -24.79 0.76 19.13
CA SER A 201 -25.19 0.54 17.75
C SER A 201 -24.05 0.00 16.90
N GLY A 202 -24.40 -0.60 15.77
CA GLY A 202 -23.44 -1.15 14.82
C GLY A 202 -23.19 -2.65 15.03
N ILE A 203 -22.18 -3.15 14.32
CA ILE A 203 -21.86 -4.57 14.29
C ILE A 203 -21.25 -5.07 15.61
N ILE A 204 -21.69 -6.25 16.07
CA ILE A 204 -21.08 -6.95 17.20
C ILE A 204 -19.72 -7.52 16.74
N PRO A 205 -18.59 -7.26 17.44
CA PRO A 205 -17.27 -7.71 17.00
C PRO A 205 -17.07 -9.21 17.19
N LEU A 206 -16.49 -9.89 16.19
CA LEU A 206 -16.19 -11.33 16.23
C LEU A 206 -15.32 -11.74 17.42
N SER A 207 -14.48 -10.83 17.94
CA SER A 207 -13.61 -11.08 19.09
C SER A 207 -14.35 -11.41 20.39
N LEU A 208 -15.65 -11.11 20.53
CA LEU A 208 -16.42 -11.55 21.71
C LEU A 208 -16.48 -13.09 21.83
N THR A 209 -16.32 -13.82 20.73
CA THR A 209 -16.22 -15.29 20.77
C THR A 209 -15.01 -15.81 21.57
N ASN A 210 -14.02 -14.96 21.85
CA ASN A 210 -12.87 -15.30 22.69
C ASN A 210 -13.18 -15.34 24.20
N LEU A 211 -14.37 -14.88 24.62
CA LEU A 211 -14.81 -14.88 26.02
C LEU A 211 -15.20 -16.29 26.47
N THR A 212 -14.20 -17.15 26.64
CA THR A 212 -14.42 -18.59 26.91
C THR A 212 -14.97 -18.90 28.30
N ALA A 213 -14.84 -17.97 29.25
CA ALA A 213 -15.38 -18.08 30.60
C ALA A 213 -16.80 -17.51 30.77
N ILE A 214 -17.39 -16.91 29.71
CA ILE A 214 -18.66 -16.20 29.80
C ILE A 214 -19.79 -17.16 30.23
N TYR A 215 -20.56 -16.73 31.21
CA TYR A 215 -21.71 -17.46 31.71
C TYR A 215 -23.00 -16.64 31.58
N THR A 216 -22.90 -15.34 31.83
CA THR A 216 -24.01 -14.39 31.70
C THR A 216 -23.61 -13.36 30.65
N LEU A 217 -24.35 -13.32 29.56
CA LEU A 217 -24.24 -12.30 28.52
C LEU A 217 -25.62 -11.69 28.32
N ASP A 218 -25.72 -10.37 28.38
CA ASP A 218 -26.91 -9.66 27.95
C ASP A 218 -26.50 -8.41 27.16
N ILE A 219 -26.88 -8.37 25.88
CA ILE A 219 -26.67 -7.23 24.98
C ILE A 219 -27.99 -6.69 24.43
N GLY A 220 -29.12 -7.12 24.99
CA GLY A 220 -30.48 -6.71 24.60
C GLY A 220 -30.74 -5.22 24.78
N TYR A 221 -31.85 -4.72 24.25
CA TYR A 221 -32.31 -3.33 24.38
C TYR A 221 -31.23 -2.32 23.96
N ASN A 222 -30.66 -2.55 22.78
CA ASN A 222 -29.70 -1.72 22.07
C ASN A 222 -30.09 -1.65 20.57
N CYS A 223 -29.20 -1.15 19.71
CA CYS A 223 -29.32 -1.10 18.25
C CYS A 223 -28.21 -1.94 17.56
N LEU A 224 -27.92 -3.14 18.06
CA LEU A 224 -26.81 -4.00 17.62
C LEU A 224 -27.26 -5.03 16.58
N TYR A 225 -26.34 -5.46 15.71
CA TYR A 225 -26.57 -6.55 14.77
C TYR A 225 -25.31 -7.39 14.54
N ALA A 226 -25.48 -8.63 14.08
CA ALA A 226 -24.39 -9.54 13.73
C ALA A 226 -24.61 -10.15 12.35
N THR A 227 -23.57 -10.11 11.51
CA THR A 227 -23.55 -10.68 10.16
C THR A 227 -22.70 -11.95 10.04
N ASP A 228 -21.76 -12.17 10.97
CA ASP A 228 -20.91 -13.36 10.98
C ASP A 228 -21.66 -14.59 11.53
N PRO A 229 -21.74 -15.71 10.79
CA PRO A 229 -22.48 -16.90 11.23
C PRO A 229 -21.91 -17.57 12.50
N THR A 230 -20.60 -17.50 12.71
CA THR A 230 -19.94 -18.10 13.88
C THR A 230 -20.25 -17.30 15.13
N LEU A 231 -20.18 -15.97 15.03
CA LEU A 231 -20.58 -15.06 16.08
C LEU A 231 -22.07 -15.21 16.41
N ARG A 232 -22.95 -15.26 15.40
CA ARG A 232 -24.39 -15.47 15.63
C ARG A 232 -24.66 -16.76 16.39
N ALA A 233 -24.09 -17.87 15.97
CA ALA A 233 -24.24 -19.15 16.68
C ALA A 233 -23.73 -19.09 18.12
N TRP A 234 -22.65 -18.35 18.37
CA TRP A 234 -22.15 -18.11 19.72
C TRP A 234 -23.12 -17.26 20.56
N LEU A 235 -23.64 -16.16 20.01
CA LEU A 235 -24.61 -15.28 20.66
C LEU A 235 -25.91 -16.04 20.99
N ASP A 236 -26.49 -16.76 20.03
CA ASP A 236 -27.71 -17.54 20.23
C ASP A 236 -27.60 -18.57 21.36
N SER A 237 -26.38 -19.00 21.69
CA SER A 237 -26.11 -19.95 22.78
C SER A 237 -25.87 -19.31 24.15
N HIS A 238 -25.49 -18.03 24.22
CA HIS A 238 -25.14 -17.33 25.46
C HIS A 238 -26.13 -16.21 25.84
N ASP A 239 -26.82 -15.62 24.87
CA ASP A 239 -27.89 -14.63 25.00
C ASP A 239 -28.97 -14.94 23.94
N PRO A 240 -29.85 -15.94 24.15
CA PRO A 240 -30.72 -16.48 23.09
C PRO A 240 -31.76 -15.50 22.53
N ASP A 241 -32.01 -14.40 23.23
CA ASP A 241 -32.98 -13.37 22.90
C ASP A 241 -32.33 -12.04 22.49
N TRP A 242 -30.99 -12.02 22.37
CA TRP A 242 -30.21 -10.84 22.00
C TRP A 242 -30.79 -10.07 20.80
N GLU A 243 -31.17 -10.79 19.73
CA GLU A 243 -31.69 -10.21 18.49
C GLU A 243 -33.13 -9.74 18.64
N ALA A 244 -33.96 -10.46 19.41
CA ALA A 244 -35.37 -10.16 19.60
C ALA A 244 -35.61 -8.93 20.47
N HIS A 245 -34.67 -8.64 21.37
CA HIS A 245 -34.73 -7.51 22.29
C HIS A 245 -33.93 -6.31 21.85
N GLN A 246 -33.31 -6.30 20.66
CA GLN A 246 -32.81 -5.03 20.13
C GLN A 246 -34.00 -4.08 19.93
N ASP A 247 -33.91 -2.86 20.47
CA ASP A 247 -34.96 -1.87 20.29
C ASP A 247 -35.14 -1.65 18.79
N GLN A 248 -36.37 -1.68 18.29
CA GLN A 248 -36.62 -1.33 16.90
C GLN A 248 -36.23 0.13 16.71
N CYS A 249 -35.03 0.36 16.19
CA CYS A 249 -34.48 1.67 15.88
C CYS A 249 -35.23 2.24 14.66
N GLY A 250 -36.55 2.43 14.77
CA GLY A 250 -37.45 3.15 13.86
C GLY A 250 -37.44 2.73 12.39
N GLY A 251 -36.80 1.63 12.01
CA GLY A 251 -36.66 1.22 10.63
C GLY A 251 -36.66 -0.29 10.54
N THR A 252 -37.30 -0.81 9.50
CA THR A 252 -37.02 -2.16 8.97
C THR A 252 -35.52 -2.39 9.01
N THR A 253 -35.07 -3.61 9.39
CA THR A 253 -33.65 -3.98 9.41
C THR A 253 -32.96 -3.34 8.22
N PRO A 254 -32.06 -2.37 8.44
CA PRO A 254 -31.53 -1.59 7.35
C PRO A 254 -30.92 -2.57 6.36
N SER A 255 -31.40 -2.54 5.12
CA SER A 255 -30.91 -3.40 4.07
C SER A 255 -30.55 -2.52 2.90
N VAL A 256 -29.55 -2.93 2.14
CA VAL A 256 -29.25 -2.39 0.82
C VAL A 256 -29.36 -3.54 -0.17
N THR A 257 -29.86 -3.28 -1.36
CA THR A 257 -29.96 -4.28 -2.42
C THR A 257 -29.46 -3.66 -3.72
N VAL A 258 -28.41 -4.24 -4.30
CA VAL A 258 -27.83 -3.82 -5.58
C VAL A 258 -28.82 -4.17 -6.69
N ILE A 259 -29.22 -3.18 -7.49
CA ILE A 259 -30.17 -3.35 -8.58
C ILE A 259 -29.47 -3.32 -9.94
N SER A 260 -28.48 -2.45 -10.15
CA SER A 260 -27.67 -2.43 -11.36
C SER A 260 -26.29 -1.79 -11.14
N PRO A 261 -25.22 -2.31 -11.77
CA PRO A 261 -25.15 -3.61 -12.46
C PRO A 261 -25.25 -4.79 -11.48
N ASN A 262 -25.99 -5.83 -11.87
CA ASN A 262 -26.35 -6.95 -10.99
C ASN A 262 -26.01 -8.33 -11.57
N GLY A 263 -25.43 -8.36 -12.77
CA GLY A 263 -24.88 -9.56 -13.41
C GLY A 263 -25.27 -9.70 -14.88
N GLY A 264 -24.29 -10.07 -15.72
CA GLY A 264 -24.45 -10.34 -17.15
C GLY A 264 -24.42 -9.10 -18.05
N GLU A 265 -24.42 -7.88 -17.50
CA GLU A 265 -24.30 -6.66 -18.28
C GLU A 265 -22.89 -6.51 -18.89
N SER A 266 -22.78 -5.82 -20.03
CA SER A 266 -21.50 -5.40 -20.62
C SER A 266 -21.47 -3.87 -20.64
N LEU A 267 -20.67 -3.28 -19.76
CA LEU A 267 -20.55 -1.84 -19.57
C LEU A 267 -19.32 -1.31 -20.32
N GLU A 268 -19.48 -0.21 -21.04
CA GLU A 268 -18.39 0.40 -21.81
C GLU A 268 -17.34 1.05 -20.88
N ALA A 269 -16.09 0.67 -21.05
CA ALA A 269 -14.94 1.24 -20.36
C ALA A 269 -14.82 2.75 -20.66
N GLY A 270 -14.77 3.59 -19.61
CA GLY A 270 -14.82 5.06 -19.74
C GLY A 270 -16.23 5.63 -20.00
N GLY A 271 -17.20 4.76 -20.29
CA GLY A 271 -18.60 5.13 -20.44
C GLY A 271 -19.23 5.53 -19.11
N SER A 272 -20.38 6.18 -19.18
CA SER A 272 -21.19 6.48 -17.99
C SER A 272 -22.20 5.38 -17.74
N HIS A 273 -22.27 4.88 -16.51
CA HIS A 273 -23.33 3.99 -16.05
C HIS A 273 -23.90 4.51 -14.72
N THR A 274 -25.18 4.26 -14.46
CA THR A 274 -25.76 4.63 -13.15
C THR A 274 -25.84 3.39 -12.29
N ILE A 275 -25.10 3.38 -11.18
CA ILE A 275 -25.24 2.34 -10.16
C ILE A 275 -26.54 2.61 -9.41
N THR A 276 -27.41 1.62 -9.31
CA THR A 276 -28.70 1.77 -8.61
C THR A 276 -28.87 0.72 -7.53
N TRP A 277 -29.53 1.12 -6.45
CA TRP A 277 -29.84 0.25 -5.33
C TRP A 277 -31.14 0.67 -4.66
N THR A 278 -31.73 -0.25 -3.90
CA THR A 278 -32.84 0.06 -3.01
C THR A 278 -32.42 -0.18 -1.57
N THR A 279 -32.85 0.66 -0.65
CA THR A 279 -32.68 0.43 0.78
C THR A 279 -34.03 0.22 1.47
N THR A 280 -34.06 -0.67 2.46
CA THR A 280 -35.14 -0.67 3.46
C THR A 280 -34.57 -0.11 4.77
N GLY A 281 -35.37 0.60 5.55
CA GLY A 281 -34.98 1.12 6.85
C GLY A 281 -34.18 2.42 6.79
N THR A 282 -33.62 2.81 7.94
CA THR A 282 -32.76 4.00 8.03
C THR A 282 -31.34 3.62 7.66
N VAL A 283 -30.96 3.82 6.39
CA VAL A 283 -29.59 3.68 5.91
C VAL A 283 -29.02 5.08 5.67
N GLY A 284 -27.95 5.42 6.39
CA GLY A 284 -27.19 6.67 6.21
C GLY A 284 -26.42 6.69 4.89
N ASN A 285 -25.39 7.51 4.78
CA ASN A 285 -24.56 7.52 3.57
C ASN A 285 -24.01 6.12 3.26
N VAL A 286 -23.92 5.80 1.97
CA VAL A 286 -23.41 4.52 1.49
C VAL A 286 -22.00 4.68 0.91
N LYS A 287 -21.20 3.64 1.07
CA LYS A 287 -19.94 3.41 0.35
C LYS A 287 -20.22 2.48 -0.81
N ILE A 288 -19.75 2.85 -1.99
CA ILE A 288 -19.87 2.05 -3.21
C ILE A 288 -18.49 1.59 -3.62
N GLU A 289 -18.37 0.30 -3.87
CA GLU A 289 -17.15 -0.35 -4.31
C GLU A 289 -17.45 -1.20 -5.54
N TYR A 290 -16.47 -1.35 -6.42
CA TYR A 290 -16.54 -2.28 -7.53
C TYR A 290 -15.36 -3.25 -7.47
N SER A 291 -15.56 -4.47 -7.93
CA SER A 291 -14.54 -5.49 -8.10
C SER A 291 -14.38 -5.74 -9.59
N THR A 292 -13.16 -6.06 -10.04
CA THR A 292 -12.87 -6.62 -11.38
C THR A 292 -12.45 -8.08 -11.32
N ASN A 293 -12.52 -8.73 -10.14
CA ASN A 293 -12.04 -10.09 -9.90
C ASN A 293 -13.00 -10.93 -9.03
N ASN A 294 -14.29 -10.84 -9.34
CA ASN A 294 -15.38 -11.63 -8.75
C ASN A 294 -15.46 -11.53 -7.20
N GLY A 295 -15.22 -10.32 -6.67
CA GLY A 295 -15.32 -10.02 -5.24
C GLY A 295 -14.09 -10.35 -4.40
N SER A 296 -12.98 -10.76 -5.03
CA SER A 296 -11.72 -11.06 -4.33
C SER A 296 -11.01 -9.79 -3.82
N SER A 297 -11.15 -8.68 -4.54
CA SER A 297 -10.73 -7.34 -4.10
C SER A 297 -11.72 -6.28 -4.58
N TRP A 298 -11.90 -5.23 -3.79
CA TRP A 298 -12.88 -4.18 -4.03
C TRP A 298 -12.18 -2.82 -4.09
N SER A 299 -12.38 -2.10 -5.19
CA SER A 299 -11.95 -0.72 -5.39
C SER A 299 -13.08 0.23 -5.00
N ILE A 300 -12.75 1.30 -4.28
CA ILE A 300 -13.74 2.31 -3.86
C ILE A 300 -14.15 3.14 -5.07
N VAL A 301 -15.43 3.09 -5.43
CA VAL A 301 -16.05 4.06 -6.35
C VAL A 301 -16.23 5.39 -5.62
N ILE A 302 -16.80 5.33 -4.41
CA ILE A 302 -16.90 6.47 -3.50
C ILE A 302 -16.99 6.00 -2.05
N SER A 303 -16.24 6.65 -1.16
CA SER A 303 -16.13 6.26 0.26
C SER A 303 -17.36 6.64 1.10
N SER A 304 -18.11 7.66 0.68
CA SER A 304 -19.37 8.09 1.29
C SER A 304 -20.17 8.96 0.31
N THR A 305 -21.39 8.57 -0.02
CA THR A 305 -22.35 9.36 -0.79
C THR A 305 -23.73 9.31 -0.14
N SER A 306 -24.56 10.33 -0.39
CA SER A 306 -25.97 10.33 0.05
C SER A 306 -26.70 9.08 -0.45
N ASN A 307 -27.54 8.51 0.41
CA ASN A 307 -28.33 7.32 0.08
C ASN A 307 -29.59 7.68 -0.74
N ASP A 308 -29.38 8.12 -1.98
CA ASP A 308 -30.45 8.58 -2.88
C ASP A 308 -30.92 7.49 -3.86
N GLY A 309 -30.47 6.24 -3.66
CA GLY A 309 -30.83 5.06 -4.47
C GLY A 309 -30.13 4.97 -5.83
N SER A 310 -29.28 5.95 -6.17
CA SER A 310 -28.49 5.94 -7.40
C SER A 310 -27.19 6.73 -7.26
N TYR A 311 -26.19 6.36 -8.07
CA TYR A 311 -24.92 7.06 -8.17
C TYR A 311 -24.44 7.06 -9.61
N PHE A 312 -24.12 8.24 -10.14
CA PHE A 312 -23.55 8.39 -11.46
C PHE A 312 -22.10 7.93 -11.44
N TRP A 313 -21.80 6.87 -12.17
CA TRP A 313 -20.52 6.20 -12.16
C TRP A 313 -19.89 6.28 -13.54
N THR A 314 -18.69 6.86 -13.62
CA THR A 314 -17.83 6.66 -14.78
C THR A 314 -17.22 5.27 -14.67
N VAL A 315 -17.61 4.39 -15.58
CA VAL A 315 -17.14 3.01 -15.61
C VAL A 315 -15.62 3.03 -15.83
N PRO A 316 -14.83 2.36 -14.96
CA PRO A 316 -13.39 2.32 -15.04
C PRO A 316 -12.92 1.86 -16.42
N GLU A 317 -11.84 2.44 -16.91
CA GLU A 317 -11.31 2.11 -18.23
C GLU A 317 -10.62 0.74 -18.29
N THR A 318 -10.51 0.04 -17.16
CA THR A 318 -9.90 -1.30 -17.07
C THR A 318 -10.91 -2.39 -17.40
N PRO A 319 -10.79 -3.09 -18.55
CA PRO A 319 -11.74 -4.13 -18.94
C PRO A 319 -11.64 -5.35 -18.01
N SER A 320 -12.76 -5.99 -17.74
CA SER A 320 -12.80 -7.26 -17.01
C SER A 320 -14.16 -7.94 -17.17
N THR A 321 -14.18 -9.27 -17.28
CA THR A 321 -15.43 -10.07 -17.34
C THR A 321 -15.93 -10.51 -15.96
N ASN A 322 -15.19 -10.19 -14.89
CA ASN A 322 -15.45 -10.64 -13.53
C ASN A 322 -15.86 -9.48 -12.62
N CYS A 323 -16.61 -8.52 -13.16
CA CYS A 323 -16.93 -7.30 -12.42
C CYS A 323 -18.11 -7.51 -11.48
N MET A 324 -18.06 -6.92 -10.28
CA MET A 324 -19.15 -6.93 -9.29
C MET A 324 -19.25 -5.55 -8.64
N ILE A 325 -20.44 -5.14 -8.19
CA ILE A 325 -20.64 -3.97 -7.34
C ILE A 325 -20.94 -4.43 -5.92
N ARG A 326 -20.41 -3.71 -4.93
CA ARG A 326 -20.77 -3.81 -3.52
C ARG A 326 -21.20 -2.45 -3.03
N ILE A 327 -22.33 -2.41 -2.33
CA ILE A 327 -22.80 -1.22 -1.65
C ILE A 327 -22.90 -1.56 -0.18
N SER A 328 -22.36 -0.69 0.67
CA SER A 328 -22.29 -0.89 2.12
C SER A 328 -22.56 0.43 2.87
N GLY A 329 -22.94 0.39 4.14
CA GLY A 329 -22.96 1.60 4.98
C GLY A 329 -21.59 2.25 5.05
N ALA A 330 -21.50 3.58 4.85
CA ALA A 330 -20.22 4.28 4.76
C ALA A 330 -19.43 4.34 6.08
N SER A 331 -20.11 4.27 7.23
CA SER A 331 -19.52 4.36 8.56
C SER A 331 -18.90 3.07 9.07
N ASP A 332 -19.57 1.94 8.82
CA ASP A 332 -19.37 0.67 9.50
C ASP A 332 -19.44 -0.53 8.55
N GLY A 333 -19.61 -0.29 7.24
CA GLY A 333 -19.61 -1.32 6.21
C GLY A 333 -20.90 -2.14 6.15
N SER A 334 -21.97 -1.74 6.85
CA SER A 334 -23.23 -2.46 6.87
C SER A 334 -24.45 -1.51 6.99
N PRO A 335 -25.63 -1.85 6.43
CA PRO A 335 -25.90 -3.06 5.65
C PRO A 335 -25.09 -3.10 4.37
N SER A 336 -24.78 -4.30 3.88
CA SER A 336 -24.03 -4.50 2.64
C SER A 336 -24.74 -5.49 1.74
N ASP A 337 -24.65 -5.25 0.43
CA ASP A 337 -25.06 -6.19 -0.60
C ASP A 337 -24.11 -6.13 -1.80
N THR A 338 -24.08 -7.20 -2.58
CA THR A 338 -23.22 -7.37 -3.75
C THR A 338 -24.03 -7.79 -4.96
N SER A 339 -23.58 -7.45 -6.17
CA SER A 339 -24.18 -7.96 -7.41
C SER A 339 -24.41 -9.48 -7.35
N ASN A 340 -25.54 -9.94 -7.87
CA ASN A 340 -25.95 -11.35 -7.84
C ASN A 340 -25.10 -12.25 -8.76
N SER A 341 -24.50 -11.68 -9.81
CA SER A 341 -23.56 -12.36 -10.71
C SER A 341 -22.57 -11.35 -11.28
N THR A 342 -21.52 -11.82 -11.95
CA THR A 342 -20.53 -10.95 -12.59
C THR A 342 -21.11 -10.24 -13.80
N PHE A 343 -20.78 -8.96 -13.98
CA PHE A 343 -20.92 -8.20 -15.21
C PHE A 343 -19.54 -7.99 -15.86
N SER A 344 -19.50 -7.49 -17.09
CA SER A 344 -18.28 -7.20 -17.82
C SER A 344 -18.09 -5.69 -18.01
N ILE A 345 -16.88 -5.19 -17.81
CA ILE A 345 -16.43 -3.92 -18.36
C ILE A 345 -15.71 -4.24 -19.67
N VAL A 346 -16.20 -3.70 -20.77
CA VAL A 346 -15.72 -3.95 -22.12
C VAL A 346 -15.23 -2.67 -22.75
N GLN A 347 -14.05 -2.69 -23.35
CA GLN A 347 -13.53 -1.54 -24.08
C GLN A 347 -13.98 -1.64 -25.54
N TYR A 348 -14.70 -0.63 -26.02
CA TYR A 348 -15.05 -0.50 -27.42
C TYR A 348 -14.13 0.52 -28.08
N THR A 349 -13.11 0.06 -28.80
CA THR A 349 -12.31 0.95 -29.64
C THR A 349 -13.09 1.30 -30.90
N ASN A 350 -13.27 2.59 -31.17
CA ASN A 350 -13.77 3.06 -32.45
C ASN A 350 -12.71 2.73 -33.51
N VAL A 351 -13.03 1.81 -34.42
CA VAL A 351 -12.12 1.31 -35.45
C VAL A 351 -12.40 1.94 -36.81
N ALA A 352 -13.61 2.44 -37.03
CA ALA A 352 -13.92 3.28 -38.18
C ALA A 352 -15.14 4.19 -37.89
N ARG A 353 -15.03 5.47 -38.27
CA ARG A 353 -16.05 6.51 -38.17
C ARG A 353 -16.19 7.22 -39.53
N GLY A 354 -17.40 7.21 -40.10
CA GLY A 354 -17.69 7.83 -41.38
C GLY A 354 -18.59 9.05 -41.25
N LYS A 355 -18.17 10.15 -41.89
CA LYS A 355 -18.91 11.42 -42.04
C LYS A 355 -20.00 11.32 -43.14
N PRO A 356 -20.92 12.31 -43.26
CA PRO A 356 -22.19 12.05 -43.90
C PRO A 356 -22.14 11.64 -45.38
N VAL A 357 -22.93 10.63 -45.74
CA VAL A 357 -23.18 10.25 -47.14
C VAL A 357 -24.52 10.88 -47.55
N LEU A 358 -24.46 11.84 -48.47
CA LEU A 358 -25.65 12.35 -49.15
C LEU A 358 -25.83 11.59 -50.46
N VAL A 359 -26.95 10.90 -50.60
CA VAL A 359 -27.39 10.28 -51.84
C VAL A 359 -28.63 11.03 -52.33
N THR A 360 -28.50 11.71 -53.47
CA THR A 360 -29.63 12.40 -54.12
C THR A 360 -29.98 11.67 -55.41
N THR A 361 -31.26 11.44 -55.66
CA THR A 361 -31.69 11.03 -57.01
C THR A 361 -32.43 12.17 -57.65
N ASN A 362 -31.87 12.74 -58.73
CA ASN A 362 -32.57 13.74 -59.52
C ASN A 362 -33.63 13.02 -60.36
N GLY A 363 -34.86 13.53 -60.30
CA GLY A 363 -35.97 12.99 -61.08
C GLY A 363 -35.65 12.97 -62.57
N ALA A 364 -36.07 11.86 -63.21
CA ALA A 364 -36.18 11.62 -64.64
C ALA A 364 -35.47 12.63 -65.56
N ASP A 365 -34.21 12.32 -65.93
CA ASP A 365 -33.61 12.52 -67.26
C ASP A 365 -32.07 12.67 -67.26
N ASP A 366 -31.38 12.47 -66.13
CA ASP A 366 -29.90 12.39 -66.12
C ASP A 366 -29.42 11.17 -65.31
N TYR A 367 -28.79 10.21 -65.98
CA TYR A 367 -28.32 8.92 -65.43
C TYR A 367 -26.94 9.10 -64.77
N GLN A 368 -26.79 10.14 -63.94
CA GLN A 368 -25.59 10.34 -63.12
C GLN A 368 -25.99 10.49 -61.66
N ASP A 369 -26.02 9.35 -60.96
CA ASP A 369 -26.06 9.33 -59.51
C ASP A 369 -24.79 10.01 -58.96
N HIS A 370 -24.95 11.10 -58.24
CA HIS A 370 -23.84 11.79 -57.58
C HIS A 370 -23.66 11.24 -56.17
N VAL A 371 -22.68 10.37 -55.99
CA VAL A 371 -22.16 10.02 -54.67
C VAL A 371 -21.12 11.09 -54.31
N GLY A 372 -21.43 11.95 -53.35
CA GLY A 372 -20.46 12.93 -52.85
C GLY A 372 -19.23 12.21 -52.29
N GLU A 373 -18.03 12.58 -52.74
CA GLU A 373 -16.78 12.10 -52.15
C GLU A 373 -16.72 12.47 -50.66
N TRP A 374 -16.19 11.56 -49.84
CA TRP A 374 -15.92 11.82 -48.43
C TRP A 374 -15.06 13.09 -48.29
N PRO A 375 -15.39 14.05 -47.41
CA PRO A 375 -14.49 15.15 -47.13
C PRO A 375 -13.17 14.58 -46.59
N SER A 376 -12.05 14.91 -47.21
CA SER A 376 -10.69 14.56 -46.75
C SER A 376 -10.29 15.22 -45.42
N ASP A 377 -11.20 15.94 -44.77
CA ASP A 377 -10.95 16.75 -43.58
C ASP A 377 -11.73 16.17 -42.38
N ALA A 378 -11.20 15.10 -41.78
CA ALA A 378 -11.56 14.66 -40.44
C ALA A 378 -10.28 14.60 -39.59
N THR A 379 -10.04 15.66 -38.83
CA THR A 379 -8.93 15.85 -37.89
C THR A 379 -9.11 15.06 -36.58
N ASP A 380 -9.61 13.83 -36.64
CA ASP A 380 -9.75 12.96 -35.48
C ASP A 380 -9.06 11.63 -35.80
N GLY A 381 -7.96 11.33 -35.09
CA GLY A 381 -6.98 10.28 -35.41
C GLY A 381 -7.47 8.84 -35.23
N SER A 382 -8.75 8.55 -35.49
CA SER A 382 -9.40 7.29 -35.15
C SER A 382 -9.98 6.55 -36.36
N LEU A 383 -9.19 6.19 -37.38
CA LEU A 383 -9.75 5.54 -38.60
C LEU A 383 -8.86 4.43 -39.19
N ASN A 384 -9.07 3.19 -38.78
CA ASN A 384 -8.41 2.00 -39.33
C ASN A 384 -9.19 1.39 -40.53
N TYR A 385 -9.50 2.20 -41.54
CA TYR A 385 -10.16 1.73 -42.77
C TYR A 385 -9.31 2.00 -44.03
N GLN A 386 -9.39 1.09 -45.00
CA GLN A 386 -8.64 1.13 -46.26
C GLN A 386 -9.40 1.88 -47.35
N SER A 387 -10.73 1.74 -47.40
CA SER A 387 -11.61 2.47 -48.33
C SER A 387 -13.06 2.40 -47.87
N VAL A 388 -13.86 3.40 -48.24
CA VAL A 388 -15.31 3.35 -48.15
C VAL A 388 -15.90 3.59 -49.53
N SER A 389 -16.89 2.80 -49.91
CA SER A 389 -17.62 2.96 -51.17
C SER A 389 -19.12 2.86 -50.91
N ALA A 390 -19.91 3.71 -51.56
CA ALA A 390 -21.36 3.60 -51.57
C ALA A 390 -21.86 3.35 -53.00
N GLY A 391 -22.89 2.52 -53.15
CA GLY A 391 -23.54 2.24 -54.42
C GLY A 391 -25.06 2.19 -54.28
N ILE A 392 -25.76 2.56 -55.34
CA ILE A 392 -27.22 2.45 -55.45
C ILE A 392 -27.52 1.25 -56.35
N GLU A 393 -28.39 0.36 -55.89
CA GLU A 393 -29.00 -0.67 -56.71
C GLU A 393 -30.51 -0.41 -56.76
N ASP A 394 -31.03 -0.35 -57.99
CA ASP A 394 -32.47 -0.27 -58.23
C ASP A 394 -33.07 -1.69 -58.21
N GLY A 395 -33.97 -1.93 -57.26
CA GLY A 395 -34.69 -3.19 -57.10
C GLY A 395 -35.94 -3.31 -57.99
N CYS A 396 -36.67 -4.42 -57.84
CA CYS A 396 -37.87 -4.73 -58.62
C CYS A 396 -38.94 -3.63 -58.53
N VAL A 397 -39.58 -3.37 -59.68
CA VAL A 397 -40.65 -2.38 -59.85
C VAL A 397 -42.02 -3.04 -59.64
N ALA A 398 -42.92 -2.39 -58.90
CA ALA A 398 -44.27 -2.87 -58.68
C ALA A 398 -45.33 -1.79 -58.93
N TRP A 399 -46.45 -2.20 -59.52
CA TRP A 399 -47.64 -1.36 -59.71
C TRP A 399 -48.59 -1.52 -58.52
N VAL A 400 -48.89 -0.40 -57.85
CA VAL A 400 -49.91 -0.39 -56.81
C VAL A 400 -50.76 0.87 -56.99
N ASN A 401 -52.05 0.71 -57.28
CA ASN A 401 -53.03 1.80 -57.40
C ASN A 401 -52.61 2.96 -58.33
N ASP A 402 -52.16 2.65 -59.55
CA ASP A 402 -51.71 3.61 -60.59
C ASP A 402 -50.45 4.43 -60.26
N ASP A 403 -49.80 4.18 -59.12
CA ASP A 403 -48.50 4.76 -58.76
C ASP A 403 -47.34 3.77 -59.00
N TYR A 404 -46.20 4.31 -59.46
CA TYR A 404 -45.02 3.55 -59.85
C TYR A 404 -44.05 3.45 -58.67
N TYR A 405 -43.99 2.28 -58.01
CA TYR A 405 -43.11 2.06 -56.86
C TYR A 405 -41.84 1.31 -57.24
N GLN A 406 -40.70 1.81 -56.78
CA GLN A 406 -39.38 1.21 -56.96
C GLN A 406 -38.72 1.00 -55.60
N LEU A 407 -38.13 -0.18 -55.38
CA LEU A 407 -37.28 -0.41 -54.22
C LEU A 407 -35.90 0.19 -54.49
N MET A 408 -35.48 1.14 -53.66
CA MET A 408 -34.15 1.71 -53.69
C MET A 408 -33.30 1.05 -52.61
N ILE A 409 -32.14 0.51 -53.00
CA ILE A 409 -31.17 -0.10 -52.09
C ILE A 409 -29.89 0.71 -52.15
N VAL A 410 -29.47 1.26 -51.00
CA VAL A 410 -28.18 1.92 -50.85
C VAL A 410 -27.27 1.02 -50.05
N THR A 411 -26.13 0.64 -50.63
CA THR A 411 -25.13 -0.19 -49.95
C THR A 411 -23.91 0.64 -49.62
N VAL A 412 -23.47 0.61 -48.36
CA VAL A 412 -22.23 1.22 -47.87
C VAL A 412 -21.26 0.11 -47.50
N ASN A 413 -20.13 0.02 -48.22
CA ASN A 413 -19.05 -0.91 -47.93
C ASN A 413 -17.89 -0.17 -47.26
N ILE A 414 -17.44 -0.66 -46.11
CA ILE A 414 -16.31 -0.11 -45.34
C ILE A 414 -15.25 -1.20 -45.24
N ASN A 415 -14.14 -1.05 -45.97
CA ASN A 415 -13.00 -1.99 -45.92
C ASN A 415 -12.05 -1.59 -44.79
N LEU A 416 -11.68 -2.49 -43.90
CA LEU A 416 -10.83 -2.21 -42.73
C LEU A 416 -9.34 -2.48 -43.04
N GLN A 417 -8.42 -1.80 -42.36
CA GLN A 417 -6.96 -2.03 -42.51
C GLN A 417 -6.49 -3.27 -41.73
N GLY A 418 -7.15 -4.42 -41.95
CA GLY A 418 -6.86 -5.68 -41.24
C GLY A 418 -8.14 -6.40 -40.81
N ALA A 419 -7.98 -7.53 -40.13
CA ALA A 419 -9.11 -8.29 -39.58
C ALA A 419 -9.40 -7.80 -38.15
N TYR A 420 -10.66 -7.45 -37.89
CA TYR A 420 -11.12 -6.97 -36.60
C TYR A 420 -12.23 -7.86 -36.07
N LYS A 421 -12.27 -8.07 -34.76
CA LYS A 421 -13.46 -8.52 -34.06
C LYS A 421 -14.33 -7.29 -33.80
N ILE A 422 -15.36 -7.11 -34.62
CA ILE A 422 -16.36 -6.05 -34.51
C ILE A 422 -17.36 -6.48 -33.45
N ASN A 423 -17.70 -5.59 -32.51
CA ASN A 423 -18.61 -5.88 -31.42
C ASN A 423 -19.87 -5.00 -31.47
N LYS A 424 -19.78 -3.83 -32.12
CA LYS A 424 -20.87 -2.87 -32.22
C LYS A 424 -20.74 -2.02 -33.49
N ILE A 425 -21.87 -1.78 -34.15
CA ILE A 425 -22.00 -0.81 -35.25
C ILE A 425 -23.15 0.11 -34.88
N ARG A 426 -22.98 1.43 -35.00
CA ARG A 426 -24.09 2.38 -34.90
C ARG A 426 -24.09 3.36 -36.05
N TYR A 427 -25.27 3.82 -36.43
CA TYR A 427 -25.43 4.84 -37.45
C TYR A 427 -26.52 5.84 -37.07
N ASN A 428 -26.39 7.09 -37.53
CA ASN A 428 -27.39 8.13 -37.36
C ASN A 428 -27.84 8.63 -38.73
N MET A 429 -29.15 8.75 -38.92
CA MET A 429 -29.75 9.41 -40.07
C MET A 429 -29.86 10.90 -39.73
N GLY A 430 -28.99 11.75 -40.31
CA GLY A 430 -28.93 13.16 -39.92
C GLY A 430 -30.25 13.91 -40.10
N ASN A 431 -30.31 15.18 -39.67
CA ASN A 431 -31.54 15.99 -39.65
C ASN A 431 -32.15 16.20 -41.06
N CYS A 432 -32.97 15.27 -41.52
CA CYS A 432 -33.82 15.43 -42.70
C CYS A 432 -35.16 16.06 -42.30
N GLN A 433 -35.58 17.12 -43.01
CA GLN A 433 -36.84 17.84 -42.76
C GLN A 433 -38.11 17.05 -43.16
N PHE A 434 -37.97 15.84 -43.70
CA PHE A 434 -39.08 14.94 -44.03
C PHE A 434 -38.81 13.57 -43.41
N ALA A 435 -39.53 13.25 -42.33
CA ALA A 435 -39.36 12.02 -41.57
C ALA A 435 -40.05 10.85 -42.29
N ASP A 436 -39.34 10.23 -43.23
CA ASP A 436 -39.75 8.94 -43.82
C ASP A 436 -38.80 7.82 -43.35
N SER A 437 -39.37 6.70 -42.91
CA SER A 437 -38.67 5.55 -42.35
C SER A 437 -37.88 4.75 -43.39
N TRP A 438 -36.59 4.50 -43.15
CA TRP A 438 -35.75 3.55 -43.89
C TRP A 438 -35.52 2.28 -43.07
N ASN A 439 -35.46 1.12 -43.72
CA ASN A 439 -35.04 -0.14 -43.10
C ASN A 439 -33.56 -0.38 -43.38
N ALA A 440 -32.76 -0.71 -42.38
CA ALA A 440 -31.35 -1.07 -42.57
C ALA A 440 -31.09 -2.55 -42.22
N ASP A 441 -30.28 -3.23 -43.02
CA ASP A 441 -29.83 -4.61 -42.81
C ASP A 441 -28.30 -4.67 -42.91
N ILE A 442 -27.63 -5.38 -42.00
CA ILE A 442 -26.16 -5.51 -41.97
C ILE A 442 -25.79 -6.87 -42.58
N MET A 443 -24.89 -6.88 -43.56
CA MET A 443 -24.47 -8.10 -44.25
C MET A 443 -22.99 -8.42 -44.00
N GLU A 444 -22.71 -9.67 -43.63
CA GLU A 444 -21.36 -10.23 -43.55
C GLU A 444 -20.82 -10.61 -44.95
N SER A 445 -19.55 -10.30 -45.21
CA SER A 445 -18.79 -10.86 -46.34
C SER A 445 -17.67 -11.74 -45.78
N PRO A 446 -17.55 -13.05 -46.12
CA PRO A 446 -18.20 -13.74 -47.24
C PRO A 446 -19.36 -14.70 -46.89
N PHE A 447 -19.89 -14.73 -45.66
CA PHE A 447 -20.90 -15.73 -45.25
C PHE A 447 -22.13 -15.15 -44.51
N ALA A 448 -23.30 -15.21 -45.18
CA ALA A 448 -24.69 -15.30 -44.69
C ALA A 448 -25.31 -14.25 -43.71
N ARG A 449 -26.59 -13.92 -44.00
CA ARG A 449 -27.51 -13.02 -43.24
C ARG A 449 -27.74 -13.46 -41.79
N THR A 450 -27.70 -12.51 -40.86
CA THR A 450 -28.25 -12.62 -39.50
C THR A 450 -29.14 -11.41 -39.17
N SER A 451 -30.36 -11.34 -39.73
CA SER A 451 -31.33 -10.32 -39.30
C SER A 451 -32.16 -10.83 -38.12
N THR A 452 -31.97 -10.25 -36.94
CA THR A 452 -33.03 -10.09 -35.94
C THR A 452 -33.44 -8.63 -35.91
N ASN A 453 -34.68 -8.36 -36.36
CA ASN A 453 -35.43 -7.09 -36.32
C ASN A 453 -34.89 -5.90 -37.15
N PRO A 454 -35.55 -5.54 -38.27
CA PRO A 454 -35.34 -4.23 -38.91
C PRO A 454 -35.82 -3.12 -37.95
N GLY A 455 -34.90 -2.26 -37.51
CA GLY A 455 -35.25 -1.05 -36.76
C GLY A 455 -35.69 0.05 -37.73
N THR A 456 -36.83 0.69 -37.46
CA THR A 456 -37.22 1.92 -38.14
C THR A 456 -36.45 3.09 -37.53
N SER A 457 -35.68 3.84 -38.32
CA SER A 457 -34.87 4.96 -37.86
C SER A 457 -35.57 6.31 -38.08
N TYR A 458 -35.45 7.23 -37.10
CA TYR A 458 -35.99 8.60 -37.12
C TYR A 458 -34.84 9.61 -37.15
N SER A 459 -35.06 10.81 -37.71
CA SER A 459 -34.01 11.83 -37.87
C SER A 459 -33.33 12.18 -36.53
N GLY A 460 -32.01 12.11 -36.50
CA GLY A 460 -31.17 12.57 -35.38
C GLY A 460 -30.92 11.55 -34.26
N ALA A 461 -31.53 10.36 -34.28
CA ALA A 461 -31.28 9.31 -33.30
C ALA A 461 -30.25 8.28 -33.80
N TRP A 462 -29.38 7.84 -32.90
CA TRP A 462 -28.47 6.71 -33.17
C TRP A 462 -29.24 5.39 -33.14
N THR A 463 -29.11 4.61 -34.20
CA THR A 463 -29.53 3.21 -34.24
C THR A 463 -28.31 2.33 -34.02
N GLU A 464 -28.39 1.38 -33.08
CA GLU A 464 -27.27 0.52 -32.70
C GLU A 464 -27.55 -0.95 -33.04
N HIS A 465 -26.52 -1.63 -33.54
CA HIS A 465 -26.49 -3.06 -33.75
C HIS A 465 -25.29 -3.65 -32.98
N THR A 466 -25.57 -4.56 -32.05
CA THR A 466 -24.55 -5.21 -31.21
C THR A 466 -24.41 -6.69 -31.59
N GLY A 467 -23.18 -7.16 -31.75
CA GLY A 467 -22.88 -8.55 -32.11
C GLY A 467 -21.39 -8.74 -32.40
N ASP A 468 -20.85 -9.91 -32.05
CA ASP A 468 -19.43 -10.26 -32.24
C ASP A 468 -19.20 -10.83 -33.65
N ILE A 469 -18.58 -10.06 -34.53
CA ILE A 469 -18.32 -10.43 -35.94
C ILE A 469 -16.83 -10.26 -36.26
N ASN A 470 -16.18 -11.30 -36.76
CA ASN A 470 -14.82 -11.18 -37.28
C ASN A 470 -14.89 -10.73 -38.74
N ALA A 471 -14.47 -9.50 -39.04
CA ALA A 471 -14.57 -8.93 -40.37
C ALA A 471 -13.34 -8.10 -40.74
N SER A 472 -12.91 -8.20 -42.00
CA SER A 472 -11.98 -7.27 -42.64
C SER A 472 -12.70 -6.22 -43.50
N SER A 473 -14.02 -6.32 -43.60
CA SER A 473 -14.90 -5.36 -44.30
C SER A 473 -16.33 -5.45 -43.74
N VAL A 474 -17.01 -4.32 -43.58
CA VAL A 474 -18.40 -4.23 -43.10
C VAL A 474 -19.29 -3.68 -44.21
N VAL A 475 -20.44 -4.31 -44.44
CA VAL A 475 -21.43 -3.89 -45.44
C VAL A 475 -22.76 -3.55 -44.76
N ILE A 476 -23.24 -2.32 -44.96
CA ILE A 476 -24.53 -1.85 -44.43
C ILE A 476 -25.46 -1.54 -45.61
N LYS A 477 -26.66 -2.11 -45.61
CA LYS A 477 -27.68 -1.88 -46.64
C LYS A 477 -28.84 -1.08 -46.07
N PHE A 478 -29.26 -0.04 -46.78
CA PHE A 478 -30.43 0.77 -46.49
C PHE A 478 -31.46 0.58 -47.60
N GLU A 479 -32.69 0.23 -47.24
CA GLU A 479 -33.78 -0.08 -48.16
C GLU A 479 -34.97 0.89 -47.93
N LYS A 480 -35.47 1.50 -48.99
CA LYS A 480 -36.73 2.27 -49.01
C LYS A 480 -37.51 2.03 -50.30
N THR A 481 -38.81 1.88 -50.18
CA THR A 481 -39.73 1.89 -51.33
C THR A 481 -40.10 3.34 -51.65
N ARG A 482 -39.85 3.80 -52.88
CA ARG A 482 -40.13 5.16 -53.36
C ARG A 482 -41.13 5.18 -54.52
N THR A 483 -41.75 6.34 -54.76
CA THR A 483 -42.54 6.63 -55.97
C THR A 483 -41.69 7.41 -56.97
N MET A 484 -41.61 6.98 -58.24
CA MET A 484 -40.61 7.51 -59.20
C MET A 484 -40.76 9.00 -59.60
N TRP A 485 -41.78 9.71 -59.11
CA TRP A 485 -42.09 11.11 -59.48
C TRP A 485 -41.74 12.13 -58.38
N LYS A 486 -41.08 11.71 -57.30
CA LYS A 486 -40.58 12.60 -56.25
C LYS A 486 -39.06 12.49 -56.15
N GLU A 487 -38.39 13.61 -55.89
CA GLU A 487 -37.00 13.59 -55.47
C GLU A 487 -36.91 12.99 -54.07
N ASP A 488 -36.19 11.88 -53.94
CA ASP A 488 -35.86 11.25 -52.66
C ASP A 488 -34.37 11.42 -52.38
N TRP A 489 -34.06 11.78 -51.14
CA TRP A 489 -32.72 12.07 -50.68
C TRP A 489 -32.46 11.21 -49.44
N LEU A 490 -31.37 10.43 -49.43
CA LEU A 490 -30.90 9.72 -48.24
C LEU A 490 -29.69 10.47 -47.69
N PHE A 491 -29.81 10.95 -46.46
CA PHE A 491 -28.69 11.53 -45.73
C PHE A 491 -28.33 10.64 -44.54
N ILE A 492 -27.25 9.89 -44.69
CA ILE A 492 -26.64 9.18 -43.58
C ILE A 492 -25.73 10.18 -42.89
N GLY A 493 -26.02 10.53 -41.63
CA GLY A 493 -25.29 11.54 -40.88
C GLY A 493 -23.91 11.06 -40.45
N GLU A 494 -23.87 9.92 -39.76
CA GLU A 494 -22.63 9.38 -39.22
C GLU A 494 -22.73 7.86 -39.04
N ILE A 495 -21.67 7.11 -39.31
CA ILE A 495 -21.54 5.66 -39.05
C ILE A 495 -20.33 5.44 -38.16
N GLU A 496 -20.46 4.65 -37.11
CA GLU A 496 -19.35 4.23 -36.25
C GLU A 496 -19.32 2.72 -36.09
N ILE A 497 -18.12 2.15 -36.27
CA ILE A 497 -17.80 0.75 -36.14
C ILE A 497 -16.84 0.59 -34.96
N PHE A 498 -17.20 -0.27 -34.03
CA PHE A 498 -16.43 -0.58 -32.85
C PHE A 498 -15.95 -2.03 -32.88
N GLY A 499 -14.69 -2.22 -32.55
CA GLY A 499 -14.06 -3.52 -32.56
C GLY A 499 -12.62 -3.46 -32.13
N SER A 500 -11.99 -4.62 -32.08
CA SER A 500 -10.58 -4.78 -31.73
C SER A 500 -9.84 -5.50 -32.87
N PRO A 501 -8.59 -5.13 -33.20
CA PRO A 501 -7.82 -5.89 -34.17
C PRO A 501 -7.71 -7.33 -33.69
N ILE A 502 -7.84 -8.29 -34.59
CA ILE A 502 -7.55 -9.69 -34.29
C ILE A 502 -6.02 -9.80 -34.24
N THR A 503 -5.43 -9.45 -33.10
CA THR A 503 -4.01 -9.69 -32.82
C THR A 503 -3.85 -11.12 -32.37
N ASN A 504 -3.04 -11.89 -33.08
CA ASN A 504 -2.60 -13.19 -32.58
C ASN A 504 -1.80 -13.01 -31.27
N SER A 505 -2.33 -13.59 -30.17
CA SER A 505 -1.61 -14.22 -29.05
C SER A 505 -0.93 -13.33 -27.98
N ASN A 506 -1.14 -13.72 -26.71
CA ASN A 506 -0.33 -13.33 -25.54
C ASN A 506 1.18 -13.44 -25.86
N ILE A 507 1.89 -12.31 -25.92
CA ILE A 507 3.33 -12.29 -26.21
C ILE A 507 4.11 -12.44 -24.90
N THR A 508 4.95 -13.47 -24.78
CA THR A 508 5.89 -13.62 -23.67
C THR A 508 7.28 -13.15 -24.14
N GLU A 509 8.03 -12.42 -23.31
CA GLU A 509 9.40 -11.97 -23.64
C GLU A 509 10.34 -12.08 -22.43
N ILE A 510 11.51 -12.68 -22.62
CA ILE A 510 12.56 -12.82 -21.61
C ILE A 510 13.40 -11.55 -21.55
N SER A 511 13.74 -11.07 -20.35
CA SER A 511 14.76 -10.02 -20.16
C SER A 511 15.71 -10.40 -19.04
N LEU A 512 17.03 -10.27 -19.29
CA LEU A 512 18.09 -10.54 -18.33
C LEU A 512 18.73 -9.23 -17.86
N ASN A 513 18.88 -9.05 -16.55
CA ASN A 513 19.58 -7.88 -16.03
C ASN A 513 21.08 -7.88 -16.38
N ARG A 514 21.68 -9.07 -16.63
CA ARG A 514 23.09 -9.28 -16.95
C ARG A 514 23.25 -10.25 -18.11
N THR A 515 24.21 -9.96 -18.97
CA THR A 515 24.61 -10.82 -20.10
C THR A 515 26.06 -11.30 -19.98
N THR A 516 26.75 -10.93 -18.90
CA THR A 516 28.13 -11.29 -18.60
C THR A 516 28.31 -11.42 -17.09
N LEU A 517 28.98 -12.48 -16.64
CA LEU A 517 29.38 -12.71 -15.26
C LEU A 517 30.87 -13.06 -15.23
N ASN A 518 31.64 -12.38 -14.37
CA ASN A 518 33.07 -12.61 -14.25
C ASN A 518 33.37 -13.21 -12.87
N PHE A 519 34.08 -14.32 -12.82
CA PHE A 519 34.53 -14.98 -11.60
C PHE A 519 36.05 -15.10 -11.62
N GLY A 520 36.62 -15.16 -10.42
CA GLY A 520 37.98 -15.61 -10.23
C GLY A 520 38.02 -16.73 -9.21
N GLY A 521 39.06 -17.53 -9.28
CA GLY A 521 39.32 -18.58 -8.31
C GLY A 521 40.74 -19.08 -8.37
N THR A 522 41.05 -20.08 -7.55
CA THR A 522 42.37 -20.67 -7.46
C THR A 522 42.32 -22.15 -7.84
N THR A 523 43.46 -22.73 -8.22
CA THR A 523 43.58 -24.16 -8.50
C THR A 523 43.20 -25.07 -7.31
N SER A 524 43.01 -24.51 -6.10
CA SER A 524 42.58 -25.24 -4.90
C SER A 524 41.07 -25.22 -4.65
N GLY A 525 40.27 -24.66 -5.56
CA GLY A 525 38.81 -24.58 -5.41
C GLY A 525 38.30 -23.37 -4.63
N ILE A 526 39.18 -22.41 -4.27
CA ILE A 526 38.72 -21.13 -3.71
C ILE A 526 38.17 -20.31 -4.86
N VAL A 527 36.91 -19.86 -4.76
CA VAL A 527 36.24 -19.11 -5.84
C VAL A 527 35.52 -17.90 -5.26
N GLY A 528 35.35 -16.89 -6.11
CA GLY A 528 34.50 -15.73 -5.83
C GLY A 528 33.07 -16.12 -5.47
N ARG A 529 32.39 -15.25 -4.71
CA ARG A 529 30.98 -15.42 -4.33
C ARG A 529 30.07 -15.60 -5.56
N SER A 530 29.02 -16.39 -5.38
CA SER A 530 27.95 -16.58 -6.36
C SER A 530 27.34 -15.25 -6.81
N GLN A 531 26.93 -15.18 -8.08
CA GLN A 531 26.36 -13.99 -8.70
C GLN A 531 24.93 -14.24 -9.16
N ASN A 532 24.11 -13.19 -9.17
CA ASN A 532 22.69 -13.31 -9.49
C ASN A 532 22.38 -12.72 -10.86
N ILE A 533 21.62 -13.48 -11.66
CA ILE A 533 20.92 -13.00 -12.86
C ILE A 533 19.45 -12.87 -12.50
N MET A 534 18.88 -11.69 -12.76
CA MET A 534 17.45 -11.46 -12.67
C MET A 534 16.82 -11.66 -14.04
N ILE A 535 15.81 -12.52 -14.08
CA ILE A 535 14.96 -12.82 -15.23
C ILE A 535 13.65 -12.06 -15.02
N SER A 536 13.24 -11.30 -16.03
CA SER A 536 12.01 -10.51 -16.03
C SER A 536 11.20 -10.80 -17.28
N ASN A 537 9.88 -10.62 -17.19
CA ASN A 537 8.98 -10.74 -18.33
C ASN A 537 8.66 -9.35 -18.87
N ASN A 538 9.09 -9.06 -20.10
CA ASN A 538 8.77 -7.81 -20.78
C ASN A 538 7.49 -7.90 -21.63
N GLY A 539 6.89 -9.09 -21.74
CA GLY A 539 5.65 -9.35 -22.47
C GLY A 539 4.39 -9.33 -21.59
N THR A 540 3.25 -9.54 -22.23
CA THR A 540 1.92 -9.60 -21.60
C THR A 540 1.47 -11.04 -21.30
N GLY A 541 2.14 -12.05 -21.86
CA GLY A 541 1.92 -13.48 -21.57
C GLY A 541 2.61 -13.96 -20.30
N THR A 542 2.36 -15.19 -19.85
CA THR A 542 3.02 -15.77 -18.66
C THR A 542 4.40 -16.34 -19.03
N LEU A 543 5.45 -15.83 -18.39
CA LEU A 543 6.82 -16.36 -18.50
C LEU A 543 6.99 -17.63 -17.66
N ASN A 544 7.41 -18.73 -18.28
CA ASN A 544 7.80 -20.03 -17.73
C ASN A 544 9.20 -20.39 -18.23
N TRP A 545 10.21 -19.86 -17.55
CA TRP A 545 11.60 -19.96 -17.97
C TRP A 545 12.30 -21.20 -17.36
N SER A 546 13.32 -21.66 -18.07
CA SER A 546 14.28 -22.69 -17.68
C SER A 546 15.69 -22.22 -17.98
N VAL A 547 16.67 -22.70 -17.21
CA VAL A 547 18.07 -22.33 -17.32
C VAL A 547 18.94 -23.56 -17.51
N SER A 548 19.91 -23.47 -18.41
CA SER A 548 20.94 -24.47 -18.60
C SER A 548 22.32 -23.85 -18.77
N GLU A 549 23.35 -24.57 -18.33
CA GLU A 549 24.76 -24.22 -18.52
C GLU A 549 25.45 -25.19 -19.48
N ASN A 550 26.49 -24.73 -20.19
CA ASN A 550 27.25 -25.55 -21.14
C ASN A 550 28.62 -26.02 -20.63
N GLN A 551 28.97 -25.70 -19.38
CA GLN A 551 30.24 -26.07 -18.77
C GLN A 551 30.01 -26.75 -17.42
N PRO A 552 30.77 -27.81 -17.08
CA PRO A 552 30.58 -28.56 -15.84
C PRO A 552 31.02 -27.81 -14.59
N TRP A 553 31.82 -26.76 -14.76
CA TRP A 553 32.28 -25.89 -13.67
C TRP A 553 31.31 -24.73 -13.38
N ILE A 554 30.15 -24.65 -14.06
CA ILE A 554 29.09 -23.67 -13.80
C ILE A 554 27.91 -24.39 -13.13
N SER A 555 27.22 -23.72 -12.21
CA SER A 555 25.98 -24.19 -11.61
C SER A 555 24.96 -23.06 -11.47
N CYS A 556 23.70 -23.35 -11.79
CA CYS A 556 22.59 -22.39 -11.72
C CYS A 556 21.51 -22.88 -10.73
N THR A 557 20.95 -21.99 -9.91
CA THR A 557 19.84 -22.35 -9.00
C THR A 557 18.89 -21.16 -8.76
N PRO A 558 17.56 -21.33 -8.91
CA PRO A 558 16.88 -22.52 -9.43
C PRO A 558 17.08 -22.67 -10.95
N THR A 559 16.85 -23.87 -11.49
CA THR A 559 17.00 -24.18 -12.92
C THR A 559 15.73 -23.90 -13.73
N SER A 560 14.64 -23.50 -13.08
CA SER A 560 13.39 -23.06 -13.74
C SER A 560 12.53 -22.21 -12.80
N GLY A 561 11.56 -21.49 -13.37
CA GLY A 561 10.58 -20.70 -12.64
C GLY A 561 9.46 -20.15 -13.52
N THR A 562 8.47 -19.52 -12.85
CA THR A 562 7.33 -18.86 -13.50
C THR A 562 7.27 -17.40 -13.06
N GLY A 563 6.95 -16.48 -13.97
CA GLY A 563 7.05 -15.04 -13.78
C GLY A 563 8.51 -14.56 -13.71
N SER A 564 8.74 -13.36 -13.20
CA SER A 564 10.09 -12.86 -12.93
C SER A 564 10.75 -13.68 -11.81
N GLY A 565 12.07 -13.87 -11.89
CA GLY A 565 12.81 -14.63 -10.87
C GLY A 565 14.30 -14.35 -10.85
N ILE A 566 14.99 -14.84 -9.83
CA ILE A 566 16.43 -14.68 -9.63
C ILE A 566 17.09 -16.05 -9.75
N VAL A 567 18.12 -16.14 -10.60
CA VAL A 567 18.97 -17.31 -10.76
C VAL A 567 20.34 -17.00 -10.18
N THR A 568 20.71 -17.77 -9.16
CA THR A 568 22.03 -17.74 -8.54
C THR A 568 22.97 -18.60 -9.36
N VAL A 569 24.09 -18.03 -9.77
CA VAL A 569 25.14 -18.65 -10.57
C VAL A 569 26.38 -18.81 -9.70
N SER A 570 26.89 -20.03 -9.60
CA SER A 570 28.15 -20.33 -8.91
C SER A 570 29.10 -21.07 -9.85
N VAL A 571 30.39 -21.03 -9.54
CA VAL A 571 31.44 -21.70 -10.30
C VAL A 571 32.27 -22.63 -9.42
N ASP A 572 32.91 -23.64 -10.02
CA ASP A 572 33.88 -24.51 -9.36
C ASP A 572 35.21 -24.49 -10.12
N SER A 573 36.31 -24.15 -9.43
CA SER A 573 37.65 -24.14 -10.02
C SER A 573 38.46 -25.41 -9.72
N LEU A 574 37.92 -26.33 -8.90
CA LEU A 574 38.65 -27.52 -8.46
C LEU A 574 38.99 -28.42 -9.65
N GLY A 575 40.28 -28.70 -9.84
CA GLY A 575 40.78 -29.53 -10.93
C GLY A 575 41.00 -28.78 -12.25
N LEU A 576 40.73 -27.47 -12.32
CA LEU A 576 41.15 -26.61 -13.42
C LEU A 576 42.61 -26.16 -13.24
N ALA A 577 43.34 -26.04 -14.33
CA ALA A 577 44.67 -25.44 -14.33
C ALA A 577 44.57 -23.91 -14.30
N ALA A 578 45.66 -23.22 -13.94
CA ALA A 578 45.68 -21.76 -14.03
C ALA A 578 45.45 -21.31 -15.49
N GLY A 579 44.52 -20.37 -15.70
CA GLY A 579 44.09 -19.91 -17.02
C GLY A 579 42.69 -19.29 -17.01
N THR A 580 42.24 -18.81 -18.17
CA THR A 580 40.91 -18.23 -18.36
C THR A 580 39.98 -19.23 -19.02
N TYR A 581 38.81 -19.44 -18.42
CA TYR A 581 37.76 -20.32 -18.89
C TYR A 581 36.51 -19.52 -19.23
N THR A 582 35.78 -19.94 -20.26
CA THR A 582 34.53 -19.30 -20.68
C THR A 582 33.42 -20.33 -20.82
N GLY A 583 32.24 -19.98 -20.35
CA GLY A 583 31.01 -20.76 -20.53
C GLY A 583 29.82 -19.84 -20.77
N THR A 584 28.67 -20.45 -20.98
CA THR A 584 27.43 -19.78 -21.34
C THR A 584 26.30 -20.38 -20.53
N ILE A 585 25.48 -19.49 -19.95
CA ILE A 585 24.19 -19.80 -19.37
C ILE A 585 23.13 -19.43 -20.40
N THR A 586 22.17 -20.32 -20.62
CA THR A 586 21.06 -20.17 -21.57
C THR A 586 19.76 -20.15 -20.80
N VAL A 587 18.98 -19.08 -20.96
CA VAL A 587 17.64 -18.91 -20.39
C VAL A 587 16.61 -19.05 -21.50
N SER A 588 15.70 -20.00 -21.35
CA SER A 588 14.74 -20.40 -22.38
C SER A 588 13.32 -20.45 -21.82
N ASP A 589 12.38 -19.98 -22.60
CA ASP A 589 10.94 -20.15 -22.42
C ASP A 589 10.34 -20.68 -23.74
N PRO A 590 9.47 -21.71 -23.72
CA PRO A 590 8.86 -22.26 -24.95
C PRO A 590 7.96 -21.30 -25.72
N ASN A 591 7.38 -20.31 -25.04
CA ASN A 591 6.39 -19.37 -25.56
C ASN A 591 6.94 -17.96 -25.76
N ALA A 592 8.18 -17.68 -25.32
CA ALA A 592 8.75 -16.35 -25.47
C ALA A 592 9.34 -16.11 -26.87
N THR A 593 9.03 -14.96 -27.46
CA THR A 593 9.42 -14.62 -28.85
C THR A 593 10.93 -14.40 -29.02
N ASN A 594 11.62 -14.00 -27.95
CA ASN A 594 13.06 -13.74 -27.92
C ASN A 594 13.87 -14.85 -27.21
N SER A 595 13.30 -16.05 -27.12
CA SER A 595 13.93 -17.23 -26.51
C SER A 595 14.80 -17.99 -27.51
N PRO A 596 16.00 -18.47 -27.13
CA PRO A 596 16.64 -18.30 -25.82
C PRO A 596 17.50 -17.03 -25.72
N LEU A 597 17.67 -16.51 -24.50
CA LEU A 597 18.70 -15.50 -24.18
C LEU A 597 19.91 -16.14 -23.50
N THR A 598 21.08 -15.53 -23.66
CA THR A 598 22.33 -16.05 -23.08
C THR A 598 23.06 -15.04 -22.21
N SER A 599 23.75 -15.54 -21.19
CA SER A 599 24.72 -14.80 -20.39
C SER A 599 26.06 -15.51 -20.43
N MET A 600 27.12 -14.79 -20.80
CA MET A 600 28.49 -15.30 -20.80
C MET A 600 29.03 -15.37 -19.37
N VAL A 601 29.76 -16.43 -19.06
CA VAL A 601 30.46 -16.62 -17.78
C VAL A 601 31.95 -16.77 -18.05
N THR A 602 32.77 -15.91 -17.44
CA THR A 602 34.23 -16.00 -17.50
C THR A 602 34.76 -16.37 -16.12
N LEU A 603 35.64 -17.37 -16.04
CA LEU A 603 36.34 -17.77 -14.82
C LEU A 603 37.85 -17.68 -15.03
N ASN A 604 38.52 -16.78 -14.30
CA ASN A 604 39.97 -16.71 -14.25
C ASN A 604 40.50 -17.54 -13.08
N VAL A 605 41.31 -18.55 -13.36
CA VAL A 605 41.91 -19.45 -12.36
C VAL A 605 43.39 -19.10 -12.17
N TYR A 606 43.79 -18.84 -10.93
CA TYR A 606 45.16 -18.54 -10.52
C TYR A 606 45.76 -19.71 -9.74
N ASN A 607 47.08 -19.81 -9.64
CA ASN A 607 47.69 -20.76 -8.68
C ASN A 607 47.47 -20.24 -7.26
N LEU A 608 47.36 -21.16 -6.29
CA LEU A 608 47.26 -20.82 -4.86
C LEU A 608 48.42 -19.91 -4.42
N ASN A 609 48.12 -18.85 -3.68
CA ASN A 609 49.04 -17.80 -3.21
C ASN A 609 49.69 -16.96 -4.33
N GLN A 610 49.08 -16.91 -5.51
CA GLN A 610 49.52 -16.05 -6.63
C GLN A 610 48.45 -15.05 -7.06
N THR A 611 47.40 -14.85 -6.26
CA THR A 611 46.41 -13.80 -6.48
C THR A 611 46.97 -12.44 -6.04
N SER A 612 46.37 -11.37 -6.55
CA SER A 612 46.68 -10.02 -6.12
C SER A 612 46.06 -9.76 -4.74
N VAL A 613 46.58 -8.77 -4.00
CA VAL A 613 45.81 -8.24 -2.86
C VAL A 613 44.64 -7.40 -3.39
N PRO A 614 43.53 -7.25 -2.63
CA PRO A 614 42.46 -6.34 -3.01
C PRO A 614 42.98 -4.92 -3.27
N PHE A 615 42.27 -4.17 -4.10
CA PHE A 615 42.58 -2.76 -4.36
C PHE A 615 41.30 -1.93 -4.41
N GLY A 616 41.39 -0.65 -4.03
CA GLY A 616 40.22 0.23 -3.95
C GLY A 616 40.53 1.55 -3.26
N ASP A 617 39.49 2.24 -2.83
CA ASP A 617 39.57 3.53 -2.15
C ASP A 617 38.67 3.60 -0.92
N PHE A 618 39.10 4.42 0.05
CA PHE A 618 38.30 4.82 1.22
C PHE A 618 37.86 6.28 1.03
N ALA A 619 36.60 6.47 0.63
CA ALA A 619 36.09 7.75 0.18
C ALA A 619 35.61 8.65 1.32
N THR A 620 34.60 8.20 2.07
CA THR A 620 33.90 8.99 3.10
C THR A 620 34.13 8.34 4.47
N PRO A 621 34.39 9.08 5.55
CA PRO A 621 34.36 10.53 5.66
C PRO A 621 35.59 11.24 5.11
N ILE A 622 35.47 12.55 4.94
CA ILE A 622 36.61 13.43 4.66
C ILE A 622 37.64 13.28 5.78
N ASP A 623 38.91 13.17 5.40
CA ASP A 623 39.99 13.22 6.36
C ASP A 623 40.07 14.61 7.04
N GLY A 624 40.15 14.62 8.35
CA GLY A 624 40.14 15.80 9.22
C GLY A 624 38.76 16.40 9.52
N SER A 625 37.65 15.81 9.06
CA SER A 625 36.32 16.41 9.25
C SER A 625 35.81 16.38 10.70
N THR A 626 34.99 17.37 11.05
CA THR A 626 34.20 17.37 12.29
C THR A 626 32.84 16.71 12.03
N VAL A 627 32.48 15.75 12.87
CA VAL A 627 31.32 14.88 12.67
C VAL A 627 30.61 14.63 14.00
N ASN A 628 29.34 14.25 13.97
CA ASN A 628 28.57 13.90 15.17
C ASN A 628 27.45 12.92 14.83
N SER A 629 26.82 12.35 15.85
CA SER A 629 25.69 11.43 15.72
C SER A 629 26.04 10.19 14.87
N SER A 630 25.64 10.16 13.60
CA SER A 630 25.90 9.06 12.67
C SER A 630 26.71 9.53 11.46
N ILE A 631 27.59 8.67 10.97
CA ILE A 631 28.39 8.97 9.78
C ILE A 631 28.54 7.77 8.85
N ALA A 632 28.34 8.02 7.56
CA ALA A 632 28.65 7.06 6.51
C ALA A 632 30.16 6.90 6.35
N VAL A 633 30.61 5.64 6.40
CA VAL A 633 31.97 5.19 6.14
C VAL A 633 31.93 4.35 4.87
N THR A 634 32.42 4.88 3.75
CA THR A 634 32.14 4.31 2.41
C THR A 634 33.37 4.33 1.51
N GLY A 635 33.32 3.52 0.46
CA GLY A 635 34.38 3.43 -0.54
C GLY A 635 34.05 2.42 -1.63
N TRP A 636 35.08 1.96 -2.32
CA TRP A 636 34.97 0.85 -3.25
C TRP A 636 36.18 -0.07 -3.15
N VAL A 637 36.02 -1.33 -3.51
CA VAL A 637 37.11 -2.30 -3.58
C VAL A 637 36.79 -3.41 -4.57
N LEU A 638 37.81 -3.89 -5.28
CA LEU A 638 37.77 -5.04 -6.17
C LEU A 638 38.98 -5.94 -5.93
N ASP A 639 38.88 -7.16 -6.43
CA ASP A 639 39.94 -8.16 -6.34
C ASP A 639 39.79 -9.18 -7.48
N ASP A 640 40.88 -9.83 -7.90
CA ASP A 640 40.91 -10.75 -9.03
C ASP A 640 40.19 -12.09 -8.79
N ILE A 641 40.03 -12.52 -7.54
CA ILE A 641 39.17 -13.64 -7.12
C ILE A 641 37.92 -13.20 -6.35
N GLY A 642 37.78 -11.90 -6.15
CA GLY A 642 36.66 -11.27 -5.48
C GLY A 642 36.95 -10.97 -4.01
N VAL A 643 36.21 -10.01 -3.47
CA VAL A 643 36.42 -9.52 -2.10
C VAL A 643 35.49 -10.25 -1.14
N GLU A 644 36.05 -10.81 -0.07
CA GLU A 644 35.29 -11.47 0.98
C GLU A 644 34.65 -10.43 1.91
N SER A 645 35.42 -9.46 2.39
CA SER A 645 34.93 -8.48 3.35
C SER A 645 35.70 -7.18 3.30
N VAL A 646 35.03 -6.11 3.74
CA VAL A 646 35.68 -4.87 4.18
C VAL A 646 35.33 -4.67 5.64
N LYS A 647 36.35 -4.60 6.50
CA LYS A 647 36.20 -4.46 7.95
C LYS A 647 36.70 -3.10 8.40
N ILE A 648 35.92 -2.46 9.27
CA ILE A 648 36.18 -1.11 9.77
C ILE A 648 36.81 -1.20 11.16
N TYR A 649 37.92 -0.50 11.34
CA TYR A 649 38.67 -0.43 12.60
C TYR A 649 38.92 1.01 13.03
N ARG A 650 39.16 1.23 14.32
CA ARG A 650 39.72 2.48 14.85
C ARG A 650 41.09 2.24 15.47
N THR A 651 41.92 3.27 15.50
CA THR A 651 43.17 3.24 16.26
C THR A 651 42.92 3.27 17.78
N LYS A 652 43.72 2.52 18.53
CA LYS A 652 43.88 2.63 19.99
C LYS A 652 45.37 2.49 20.33
N GLY A 653 46.06 3.61 20.52
CA GLY A 653 47.52 3.59 20.66
C GLY A 653 48.18 3.10 19.36
N ASN A 654 48.95 2.02 19.44
CA ASN A 654 49.54 1.36 18.26
C ASN A 654 48.66 0.24 17.68
N ASP A 655 47.54 -0.10 18.34
CA ASP A 655 46.67 -1.21 17.96
C ASP A 655 45.45 -0.74 17.14
N LYS A 656 44.82 -1.69 16.44
CA LYS A 656 43.54 -1.50 15.74
C LYS A 656 42.42 -2.22 16.49
N VAL A 657 41.30 -1.54 16.70
CA VAL A 657 40.09 -2.07 17.35
C VAL A 657 38.99 -2.18 16.32
N TYR A 658 38.47 -3.38 16.12
CA TYR A 658 37.36 -3.66 15.20
C TYR A 658 36.08 -2.92 15.63
N ILE A 659 35.35 -2.35 14.66
CA ILE A 659 34.11 -1.59 14.89
C ILE A 659 32.92 -2.23 14.14
N GLY A 660 33.13 -2.78 12.95
CA GLY A 660 32.06 -3.42 12.20
C GLY A 660 32.46 -3.85 10.79
N ASP A 661 31.58 -4.61 10.14
CA ASP A 661 31.72 -5.02 8.75
C ASP A 661 30.97 -4.04 7.84
N ALA A 662 31.63 -3.63 6.75
CA ALA A 662 30.98 -2.89 5.68
C ALA A 662 30.25 -3.85 4.74
N ILE A 663 29.25 -3.29 4.06
CA ILE A 663 28.33 -4.04 3.22
C ILE A 663 28.47 -3.58 1.76
N PHE A 664 28.51 -4.55 0.84
CA PHE A 664 28.61 -4.31 -0.60
C PHE A 664 27.25 -4.01 -1.23
N VAL A 665 27.17 -2.94 -2.01
CA VAL A 665 25.94 -2.43 -2.59
C VAL A 665 25.97 -2.55 -4.12
N GLU A 666 24.96 -3.21 -4.69
CA GLU A 666 24.79 -3.33 -6.14
C GLU A 666 24.49 -1.98 -6.77
N GLY A 667 25.21 -1.62 -7.83
CA GLY A 667 25.01 -0.36 -8.57
C GLY A 667 25.44 0.91 -7.83
N ALA A 668 26.05 0.80 -6.64
CA ALA A 668 26.50 1.96 -5.87
C ALA A 668 27.67 2.70 -6.51
N ARG A 669 28.48 2.02 -7.32
CA ARG A 669 29.66 2.58 -7.98
C ARG A 669 29.69 2.24 -9.47
N PRO A 670 28.80 2.86 -10.28
CA PRO A 670 28.75 2.61 -11.73
C PRO A 670 30.04 3.06 -12.43
N ASP A 671 30.73 4.05 -11.88
CA ASP A 671 32.06 4.49 -12.30
C ASP A 671 33.11 3.37 -12.18
N VAL A 672 33.05 2.59 -11.09
CA VAL A 672 33.93 1.44 -10.85
C VAL A 672 33.57 0.28 -11.77
N GLU A 673 32.28 -0.01 -11.95
CA GLU A 673 31.81 -1.05 -12.89
C GLU A 673 32.31 -0.77 -14.32
N GLN A 674 32.21 0.49 -14.76
CA GLN A 674 32.68 0.92 -16.08
C GLN A 674 34.20 0.85 -16.22
N ALA A 675 34.95 1.26 -15.19
CA ALA A 675 36.41 1.26 -15.21
C ALA A 675 37.01 -0.16 -15.16
N TYR A 676 36.33 -1.10 -14.52
CA TYR A 676 36.81 -2.46 -14.27
C TYR A 676 35.81 -3.53 -14.74
N PRO A 677 35.48 -3.60 -16.04
CA PRO A 677 34.38 -4.44 -16.57
C PRO A 677 34.61 -5.96 -16.45
N ASN A 678 35.87 -6.38 -16.27
CA ASN A 678 36.27 -7.79 -16.26
C ASN A 678 36.53 -8.36 -14.86
N TYR A 679 36.41 -7.53 -13.82
CA TYR A 679 36.64 -7.97 -12.44
C TYR A 679 35.41 -8.66 -11.85
N PRO A 680 35.59 -9.69 -11.00
CA PRO A 680 34.47 -10.30 -10.29
C PRO A 680 33.69 -9.30 -9.44
N ASN A 681 32.36 -9.40 -9.45
CA ASN A 681 31.46 -8.54 -8.67
C ASN A 681 31.69 -7.02 -8.85
N ASN A 682 32.21 -6.58 -10.00
CA ASN A 682 32.45 -5.16 -10.28
C ASN A 682 31.22 -4.27 -10.10
N TYR A 683 30.04 -4.77 -10.48
CA TYR A 683 28.73 -4.14 -10.29
C TYR A 683 28.31 -4.00 -8.81
N LYS A 684 29.08 -4.58 -7.88
CA LYS A 684 28.91 -4.54 -6.42
C LYS A 684 30.17 -4.01 -5.71
N GLY A 685 31.11 -3.39 -6.43
CA GLY A 685 32.39 -2.94 -5.86
C GLY A 685 32.26 -1.84 -4.81
N GLY A 686 31.13 -1.12 -4.75
CA GLY A 686 30.85 -0.11 -3.73
C GLY A 686 30.51 -0.71 -2.38
N TRP A 687 31.11 -0.19 -1.30
CA TRP A 687 30.85 -0.63 0.07
C TRP A 687 30.50 0.54 1.00
N GLY A 688 29.73 0.25 2.04
CA GLY A 688 29.35 1.22 3.06
C GLY A 688 29.11 0.63 4.45
N TYR A 689 29.40 1.42 5.48
CA TYR A 689 29.14 1.15 6.89
C TYR A 689 28.61 2.42 7.56
N MET A 690 27.54 2.31 8.35
CA MET A 690 27.01 3.44 9.11
C MET A 690 27.60 3.41 10.52
N LEU A 691 28.49 4.35 10.83
CA LEU A 691 29.12 4.49 12.14
C LEU A 691 28.26 5.37 13.05
N LEU A 692 27.72 4.80 14.12
CA LEU A 692 27.16 5.56 15.24
C LEU A 692 28.31 6.03 16.12
N THR A 693 28.62 7.32 16.05
CA THR A 693 29.82 7.88 16.68
C THR A 693 29.79 7.78 18.21
N ASN A 694 28.61 7.73 18.83
CA ASN A 694 28.44 7.54 20.28
C ASN A 694 28.99 6.19 20.79
N PHE A 695 29.19 5.19 19.92
CA PHE A 695 29.80 3.91 20.29
C PHE A 695 31.34 3.97 20.33
N LEU A 696 31.94 5.09 19.93
CA LEU A 696 33.35 5.34 20.15
C LEU A 696 33.60 5.75 21.62
N PRO A 697 34.82 5.56 22.16
CA PRO A 697 35.17 5.97 23.52
C PRO A 697 34.79 7.42 23.85
N ASN A 698 34.60 7.72 25.15
CA ASN A 698 34.24 9.05 25.65
C ASN A 698 32.91 9.58 25.07
N ASN A 699 31.89 8.72 24.97
CA ASN A 699 30.60 9.00 24.33
C ASN A 699 30.75 9.50 22.88
N GLY A 700 31.81 9.04 22.24
CA GLY A 700 32.21 9.44 20.92
C GLY A 700 33.04 10.70 20.82
N ASN A 701 33.21 11.53 21.83
CA ASN A 701 33.90 12.80 21.66
C ASN A 701 35.43 12.66 21.55
N GLY A 702 36.03 13.37 20.59
CA GLY A 702 37.48 13.45 20.41
C GLY A 702 37.94 13.07 19.00
N ILE A 703 39.26 12.90 18.83
CA ILE A 703 39.85 12.57 17.53
C ILE A 703 39.98 11.05 17.38
N PHE A 704 39.47 10.50 16.29
CA PHE A 704 39.53 9.09 15.96
C PHE A 704 40.10 8.86 14.57
N THR A 705 41.00 7.90 14.42
CA THR A 705 41.46 7.44 13.11
C THR A 705 40.78 6.12 12.78
N ILE A 706 40.03 6.11 11.68
CA ILE A 706 39.32 4.97 11.12
C ILE A 706 40.15 4.34 9.99
N HIS A 707 40.14 3.01 9.92
CA HIS A 707 40.80 2.20 8.90
C HIS A 707 39.76 1.33 8.22
N ALA A 708 39.81 1.25 6.89
CA ALA A 708 39.07 0.26 6.11
C ALA A 708 40.06 -0.81 5.62
N ILE A 709 39.83 -2.06 6.01
CA ILE A 709 40.70 -3.20 5.64
C ILE A 709 39.88 -4.15 4.79
N ALA A 710 40.31 -4.40 3.55
CA ALA A 710 39.69 -5.36 2.66
C ALA A 710 40.43 -6.69 2.70
N THR A 711 39.68 -7.79 2.60
CA THR A 711 40.20 -9.16 2.51
C THR A 711 39.61 -9.85 1.27
N ASP A 712 40.43 -10.49 0.45
CA ASP A 712 39.98 -11.31 -0.69
C ASP A 712 39.45 -12.68 -0.25
N MET A 713 39.04 -13.52 -1.21
CA MET A 713 38.55 -14.87 -0.93
C MET A 713 39.64 -15.88 -0.52
N GLU A 714 40.93 -15.56 -0.71
CA GLU A 714 42.07 -16.41 -0.30
C GLU A 714 42.58 -16.03 1.12
N GLY A 715 42.20 -14.85 1.63
CA GLY A 715 42.58 -14.31 2.93
C GLY A 715 43.66 -13.22 2.87
N ASN A 716 44.10 -12.82 1.68
CA ASN A 716 45.02 -11.70 1.50
C ASN A 716 44.29 -10.39 1.83
N HIS A 717 44.97 -9.46 2.50
CA HIS A 717 44.32 -8.23 2.97
C HIS A 717 45.16 -6.98 2.76
N VAL A 718 44.47 -5.84 2.58
CA VAL A 718 45.06 -4.51 2.41
C VAL A 718 44.32 -3.48 3.24
N THR A 719 45.01 -2.44 3.73
CA THR A 719 44.34 -1.24 4.24
C THR A 719 44.06 -0.32 3.06
N LEU A 720 42.77 -0.15 2.70
CA LEU A 720 42.34 0.69 1.58
C LEU A 720 42.67 2.18 1.82
N GLY A 721 42.69 2.59 3.10
CA GLY A 721 43.08 3.93 3.51
C GLY A 721 42.81 4.17 4.99
N THR A 722 43.11 5.37 5.44
CA THR A 722 42.83 5.86 6.80
C THR A 722 42.18 7.23 6.77
N LYS A 723 41.22 7.47 7.65
CA LYS A 723 40.59 8.79 7.85
C LYS A 723 40.62 9.16 9.32
N THR A 724 41.16 10.31 9.64
CA THR A 724 41.08 10.93 10.96
C THR A 724 39.87 11.85 11.01
N ILE A 725 39.02 11.70 12.01
CA ILE A 725 37.81 12.52 12.21
C ILE A 725 37.83 13.11 13.62
N LEU A 726 37.35 14.35 13.75
CA LEU A 726 37.01 14.96 15.03
C LEU A 726 35.53 14.71 15.29
N VAL A 727 35.20 13.98 16.33
CA VAL A 727 33.82 13.72 16.72
C VAL A 727 33.42 14.68 17.84
N ASP A 728 32.31 15.39 17.65
CA ASP A 728 31.75 16.37 18.58
C ASP A 728 30.26 16.11 18.84
N ASN A 729 29.99 15.02 19.56
CA ASN A 729 28.64 14.65 20.00
C ASN A 729 28.09 15.58 21.09
N ALA A 730 28.97 16.26 21.82
CA ALA A 730 28.57 17.22 22.86
C ALA A 730 27.79 18.40 22.28
N ASN A 731 28.10 18.82 21.04
CA ASN A 731 27.39 19.87 20.33
C ASN A 731 26.47 19.34 19.23
N ALA A 732 26.07 18.06 19.28
CA ALA A 732 25.05 17.54 18.39
C ALA A 732 23.71 18.23 18.67
N PHE A 733 23.03 18.69 17.62
CA PHE A 733 21.74 19.43 17.73
C PHE A 733 20.64 18.84 16.84
N LYS A 734 20.93 17.78 16.08
CA LYS A 734 19.96 17.11 15.21
C LYS A 734 19.51 15.76 15.77
N PRO A 735 18.30 15.29 15.43
CA PRO A 735 17.88 13.92 15.70
C PRO A 735 18.85 12.89 15.11
N PHE A 736 18.93 11.71 15.73
CA PHE A 736 19.71 10.58 15.22
C PHE A 736 19.07 9.25 15.64
N GLY A 737 19.50 8.16 15.02
CA GLY A 737 18.92 6.85 15.26
C GLY A 737 19.48 5.76 14.38
N ALA A 738 18.78 4.63 14.33
CA ALA A 738 19.06 3.55 13.38
C ALA A 738 17.78 2.79 12.99
N ILE A 739 17.80 2.18 11.80
CA ILE A 739 16.84 1.15 11.38
C ILE A 739 17.40 -0.23 11.74
N ASP A 740 16.60 -1.05 12.41
CA ASP A 740 16.97 -2.37 12.91
C ASP A 740 16.59 -3.49 11.90
N THR A 741 15.46 -3.37 11.19
CA THR A 741 15.03 -4.38 10.19
C THR A 741 14.52 -3.72 8.90
N PRO A 742 14.65 -4.33 7.71
CA PRO A 742 15.45 -5.52 7.44
C PRO A 742 16.93 -5.24 7.70
N THR A 743 17.70 -6.30 7.96
CA THR A 743 19.15 -6.17 7.99
C THR A 743 19.65 -5.63 6.66
N GLN A 744 20.79 -4.95 6.65
CA GLN A 744 21.38 -4.43 5.41
C GLN A 744 21.61 -5.58 4.41
N GLY A 745 20.96 -5.53 3.26
CA GLY A 745 20.97 -6.58 2.24
C GLY A 745 20.15 -7.83 2.58
N GLY A 746 19.37 -7.82 3.66
CA GLY A 746 18.48 -8.90 4.05
C GLY A 746 17.29 -9.07 3.09
N THR A 747 16.54 -10.16 3.24
CA THR A 747 15.34 -10.43 2.45
C THR A 747 14.07 -10.14 3.26
N ALA A 748 13.08 -9.49 2.66
CA ALA A 748 11.76 -9.23 3.22
C ALA A 748 10.67 -9.83 2.33
N SER A 749 9.57 -10.29 2.93
CA SER A 749 8.43 -10.85 2.21
C SER A 749 7.13 -10.78 3.04
N GLY A 750 5.99 -10.78 2.36
CA GLY A 750 4.66 -10.80 2.97
C GLY A 750 4.01 -9.42 3.23
N ARG A 751 2.73 -9.47 3.61
CA ARG A 751 1.85 -8.28 3.75
C ARG A 751 2.05 -7.45 5.03
N SER A 752 2.91 -7.90 5.93
CA SER A 752 3.07 -7.29 7.26
C SER A 752 4.49 -7.44 7.77
N PHE A 753 5.47 -7.23 6.88
CA PHE A 753 6.87 -7.21 7.27
C PHE A 753 7.11 -6.05 8.24
N ILE A 754 7.64 -6.33 9.43
CA ILE A 754 7.84 -5.30 10.45
C ILE A 754 9.21 -4.67 10.28
N ASN A 755 9.22 -3.38 9.95
CA ASN A 755 10.40 -2.52 9.90
C ASN A 755 10.56 -1.81 11.24
N TRP A 756 11.58 -2.19 12.00
CA TRP A 756 11.92 -1.64 13.32
C TRP A 756 12.98 -0.57 13.20
N GLY A 757 12.94 0.41 14.10
CA GLY A 757 13.99 1.41 14.24
C GLY A 757 13.89 2.15 15.56
N TRP A 758 14.88 2.98 15.82
CA TRP A 758 14.88 3.84 17.01
C TRP A 758 15.41 5.23 16.67
N VAL A 759 14.90 6.21 17.41
CA VAL A 759 15.14 7.65 17.19
C VAL A 759 15.33 8.34 18.53
N LEU A 760 16.30 9.24 18.60
CA LEU A 760 16.56 10.13 19.73
C LEU A 760 16.84 11.54 19.21
N THR A 761 16.74 12.54 20.08
CA THR A 761 17.19 13.90 19.76
C THR A 761 17.87 14.56 20.96
N PRO A 762 18.87 15.44 20.76
CA PRO A 762 19.50 16.20 21.84
C PRO A 762 18.50 17.03 22.66
N GLN A 763 18.71 17.11 23.97
CA GLN A 763 17.95 18.01 24.83
C GLN A 763 18.24 19.48 24.50
N PRO A 764 17.26 20.40 24.62
CA PRO A 764 15.92 20.21 25.21
C PRO A 764 14.84 19.77 24.21
N ASN A 765 15.18 19.56 22.95
CA ASN A 765 14.21 19.18 21.92
C ASN A 765 13.71 17.75 22.15
N TYR A 766 12.60 17.36 21.54
CA TYR A 766 12.06 16.00 21.60
C TYR A 766 11.30 15.63 20.32
N ILE A 767 11.20 14.33 20.05
CA ILE A 767 10.33 13.75 19.01
C ILE A 767 8.94 13.49 19.63
N PRO A 768 7.83 13.92 19.02
CA PRO A 768 6.47 13.57 19.45
C PRO A 768 6.28 12.06 19.62
N THR A 769 5.64 11.67 20.72
CA THR A 769 5.52 10.25 21.13
C THR A 769 4.60 9.42 20.23
N ASP A 770 3.77 10.06 19.40
CA ASP A 770 2.96 9.38 18.39
C ASP A 770 3.75 9.01 17.12
N GLY A 771 5.01 9.45 17.02
CA GLY A 771 5.88 9.19 15.87
C GLY A 771 5.54 10.02 14.62
N SER A 772 4.60 10.97 14.72
CA SER A 772 4.07 11.75 13.59
C SER A 772 5.12 12.53 12.79
N THR A 773 6.26 12.85 13.41
CA THR A 773 7.38 13.56 12.77
C THR A 773 8.50 12.65 12.29
N ILE A 774 8.32 11.33 12.41
CA ILE A 774 9.21 10.32 11.82
C ILE A 774 8.55 9.83 10.53
N LYS A 775 9.19 10.05 9.39
CA LYS A 775 8.69 9.61 8.08
C LYS A 775 9.46 8.39 7.60
N VAL A 776 8.73 7.38 7.14
CA VAL A 776 9.28 6.16 6.54
C VAL A 776 9.20 6.27 5.03
N TYR A 777 10.34 6.05 4.38
CA TYR A 777 10.46 6.08 2.94
C TYR A 777 10.85 4.70 2.44
N VAL A 778 10.16 4.19 1.42
CA VAL A 778 10.63 3.05 0.62
C VAL A 778 10.83 3.52 -0.81
N ASP A 779 12.03 3.29 -1.34
CA ASP A 779 12.49 3.80 -2.64
C ASP A 779 12.28 5.31 -2.85
N GLY A 780 12.38 6.06 -1.75
CA GLY A 780 12.19 7.50 -1.73
C GLY A 780 10.72 7.96 -1.66
N VAL A 781 9.75 7.02 -1.66
CA VAL A 781 8.33 7.34 -1.45
C VAL A 781 8.02 7.33 0.03
N ASN A 782 7.47 8.44 0.55
CA ASN A 782 6.93 8.46 1.91
C ASN A 782 5.69 7.56 1.98
N ILE A 783 5.78 6.50 2.78
CA ILE A 783 4.71 5.51 2.95
C ILE A 783 4.02 5.62 4.31
N GLY A 784 4.39 6.60 5.13
CA GLY A 784 3.75 6.88 6.41
C GLY A 784 4.75 7.18 7.52
N HIS A 785 4.30 6.99 8.75
CA HIS A 785 5.09 7.15 9.96
C HIS A 785 5.00 5.90 10.84
N PRO A 786 6.03 5.57 11.62
CA PRO A 786 5.99 4.43 12.52
C PRO A 786 5.10 4.73 13.72
N ILE A 787 4.65 3.66 14.39
CA ILE A 787 4.22 3.73 15.79
C ILE A 787 5.50 3.90 16.62
N TYR A 788 5.51 4.84 17.56
CA TYR A 788 6.70 5.25 18.32
C TYR A 788 6.42 5.29 19.83
N ASN A 789 7.44 5.64 20.63
CA ASN A 789 7.38 5.72 22.09
C ASN A 789 7.35 4.36 22.83
N ILE A 790 8.11 3.40 22.31
CA ILE A 790 8.26 2.08 22.94
C ILE A 790 9.60 2.03 23.69
N TYR A 791 9.56 1.59 24.95
CA TYR A 791 10.73 1.53 25.82
C TYR A 791 11.64 0.34 25.48
N ARG A 792 12.96 0.59 25.46
CA ARG A 792 13.99 -0.46 25.42
C ARG A 792 15.15 -0.08 26.34
N ALA A 793 15.46 -0.95 27.27
CA ALA A 793 16.42 -0.66 28.34
C ALA A 793 17.86 -0.47 27.82
N ASP A 794 18.25 -1.17 26.75
CA ASP A 794 19.55 -1.00 26.11
C ASP A 794 19.74 0.44 25.61
N ILE A 795 18.78 0.98 24.84
CA ILE A 795 18.87 2.34 24.30
C ILE A 795 18.82 3.38 25.42
N ALA A 796 17.92 3.22 26.40
CA ALA A 796 17.83 4.13 27.55
C ALA A 796 19.15 4.21 28.32
N ASN A 797 19.81 3.08 28.54
CA ASN A 797 21.09 3.00 29.25
C ASN A 797 22.27 3.54 28.44
N LEU A 798 22.27 3.35 27.12
CA LEU A 798 23.32 3.87 26.25
C LEU A 798 23.23 5.39 26.04
N PHE A 799 22.01 5.96 26.11
CA PHE A 799 21.77 7.37 25.80
C PHE A 799 20.96 8.13 26.88
N PRO A 800 21.39 8.13 28.16
CA PRO A 800 20.58 8.67 29.26
C PRO A 800 20.40 10.21 29.22
N GLY A 801 21.22 10.93 28.46
CA GLY A 801 21.20 12.39 28.34
C GLY A 801 20.46 12.94 27.13
N TYR A 802 19.83 12.07 26.33
CA TYR A 802 19.05 12.48 25.16
C TYR A 802 17.55 12.51 25.50
N SER A 803 16.78 13.26 24.71
CA SER A 803 15.33 13.16 24.77
C SER A 803 14.86 11.88 24.09
N ASN A 804 13.69 11.39 24.50
CA ASN A 804 13.07 10.15 24.02
C ASN A 804 13.77 8.84 24.41
N SER A 805 14.84 8.86 25.22
CA SER A 805 15.58 7.65 25.62
C SER A 805 14.72 6.58 26.30
N TYR A 806 13.62 6.98 26.96
CA TYR A 806 12.65 6.08 27.61
C TYR A 806 11.50 5.63 26.69
N GLY A 807 11.55 5.99 25.41
CA GLY A 807 10.53 5.68 24.39
C GLY A 807 11.14 5.71 22.98
N ALA A 808 12.38 5.25 22.85
CA ALA A 808 13.18 5.51 21.66
C ALA A 808 12.78 4.62 20.47
N ILE A 809 12.02 3.55 20.69
CA ILE A 809 11.74 2.55 19.66
C ILE A 809 10.46 2.89 18.92
N GLY A 810 10.47 2.63 17.60
CA GLY A 810 9.27 2.55 16.79
C GLY A 810 9.27 1.35 15.85
N TYR A 811 8.11 1.09 15.26
CA TYR A 811 7.96 0.10 14.19
C TYR A 811 6.93 0.55 13.15
N PHE A 812 7.11 0.05 11.92
CA PHE A 812 6.26 0.30 10.78
C PHE A 812 5.91 -1.03 10.07
N TYR A 813 4.65 -1.22 9.71
CA TYR A 813 4.23 -2.39 8.92
C TYR A 813 4.41 -2.10 7.43
N LEU A 814 5.32 -2.81 6.79
CA LEU A 814 5.56 -2.76 5.36
C LEU A 814 4.83 -3.93 4.67
N ASP A 815 3.94 -3.62 3.73
CA ASP A 815 3.41 -4.61 2.80
C ASP A 815 4.39 -4.78 1.63
N THR A 816 5.24 -5.80 1.68
CA THR A 816 6.21 -6.05 0.62
C THR A 816 5.57 -6.66 -0.62
N THR A 817 4.28 -7.02 -0.59
CA THR A 817 3.57 -7.53 -1.78
C THR A 817 3.12 -6.42 -2.72
N ALA A 818 3.16 -5.16 -2.25
CA ALA A 818 2.95 -3.97 -3.07
C ALA A 818 4.18 -3.59 -3.93
N TYR A 819 5.30 -4.28 -3.74
CA TYR A 819 6.57 -4.00 -4.42
C TYR A 819 6.97 -5.19 -5.28
N GLU A 820 7.70 -4.91 -6.36
CA GLU A 820 8.27 -5.94 -7.22
C GLU A 820 9.28 -6.80 -6.45
N ASN A 821 9.50 -8.05 -6.88
CA ASN A 821 10.60 -8.83 -6.33
C ASN A 821 11.92 -8.25 -6.85
N GLY A 822 12.81 -7.82 -5.95
CA GLY A 822 14.00 -7.09 -6.34
C GLY A 822 14.69 -6.41 -5.17
N VAL A 823 15.68 -5.57 -5.45
CA VAL A 823 16.38 -4.78 -4.43
C VAL A 823 15.66 -3.46 -4.22
N HIS A 824 15.35 -3.15 -2.96
CA HIS A 824 14.67 -1.94 -2.50
C HIS A 824 15.49 -1.23 -1.43
N THR A 825 15.12 0.01 -1.14
CA THR A 825 15.67 0.79 -0.03
C THR A 825 14.58 1.20 0.94
N ILE A 826 14.94 1.32 2.21
CA ILE A 826 14.10 1.90 3.25
C ILE A 826 14.90 2.91 4.07
N GLN A 827 14.28 4.03 4.40
CA GLN A 827 14.89 5.11 5.17
C GLN A 827 13.90 5.71 6.14
N TRP A 828 14.38 6.12 7.31
CA TRP A 828 13.62 6.91 8.27
C TRP A 828 14.21 8.31 8.35
N VAL A 829 13.35 9.31 8.39
CA VAL A 829 13.71 10.72 8.58
C VAL A 829 12.95 11.23 9.79
N ALA A 830 13.64 11.75 10.79
CA ALA A 830 13.03 12.26 12.01
C ALA A 830 13.16 13.77 12.09
N THR A 831 12.08 14.44 12.55
CA THR A 831 12.07 15.87 12.83
C THR A 831 11.71 16.12 14.29
N ASP A 832 12.51 16.90 15.01
CA ASP A 832 12.17 17.28 16.39
C ASP A 832 11.18 18.45 16.47
N ASN A 833 10.72 18.74 17.68
CA ASN A 833 9.80 19.84 17.96
C ASN A 833 10.37 21.25 17.69
N ALA A 834 11.67 21.38 17.43
CA ALA A 834 12.31 22.62 17.00
C ALA A 834 12.48 22.70 15.48
N GLY A 835 12.01 21.69 14.73
CA GLY A 835 12.11 21.62 13.28
C GLY A 835 13.46 21.11 12.77
N ASN A 836 14.35 20.62 13.64
CA ASN A 836 15.60 20.02 13.19
C ASN A 836 15.30 18.64 12.61
N THR A 837 15.68 18.42 11.35
CA THR A 837 15.45 17.17 10.64
C THR A 837 16.77 16.46 10.33
N ASP A 838 16.80 15.14 10.51
CA ASP A 838 17.89 14.31 10.01
C ASP A 838 17.44 12.91 9.56
N GLY A 839 18.23 12.32 8.66
CA GLY A 839 18.10 10.92 8.27
C GLY A 839 18.71 10.03 9.34
N ILE A 840 17.91 9.17 9.94
CA ILE A 840 18.32 8.35 11.09
C ILE A 840 18.72 6.93 10.68
N GLY A 841 18.99 6.73 9.40
CA GLY A 841 19.42 5.45 8.84
C GLY A 841 18.66 5.09 7.57
N SER A 842 19.36 4.41 6.67
CA SER A 842 18.79 3.74 5.52
C SER A 842 19.33 2.32 5.42
N ARG A 843 18.55 1.44 4.79
CA ARG A 843 18.90 0.05 4.46
C ARG A 843 18.55 -0.19 3.00
N TYR A 844 19.34 -0.98 2.30
CA TYR A 844 18.84 -1.69 1.12
C TYR A 844 18.50 -3.13 1.53
N PHE A 845 17.53 -3.75 0.86
CA PHE A 845 17.06 -5.11 1.15
C PHE A 845 16.43 -5.72 -0.10
N THR A 846 16.26 -7.03 -0.13
CA THR A 846 15.63 -7.74 -1.26
C THR A 846 14.20 -8.09 -0.89
N ILE A 847 13.23 -7.79 -1.75
CA ILE A 847 11.86 -8.29 -1.62
C ILE A 847 11.73 -9.61 -2.39
N GLN A 848 11.21 -10.64 -1.73
CA GLN A 848 11.03 -11.97 -2.33
C GLN A 848 9.73 -12.63 -1.88
N ASN A 849 8.64 -12.37 -2.61
CA ASN A 849 7.34 -13.00 -2.38
C ASN A 849 7.25 -14.33 -3.17
N THR A 850 7.48 -15.50 -2.54
CA THR A 850 7.37 -16.81 -3.20
C THR A 850 5.95 -17.38 -3.13
N GLY A 851 5.29 -17.55 -4.28
CA GLY A 851 4.13 -18.43 -4.43
C GLY A 851 2.75 -17.81 -4.16
N THR A 852 2.23 -17.05 -5.13
CA THR A 852 0.84 -17.13 -5.60
C THR A 852 0.79 -16.56 -7.01
N THR A 853 0.22 -17.34 -7.92
CA THR A 853 0.06 -17.10 -9.35
C THR A 853 -0.72 -15.81 -9.67
N GLY A 854 -0.16 -14.96 -10.55
CA GLY A 854 -0.84 -14.06 -11.51
C GLY A 854 -1.54 -12.82 -10.93
N GLN A 855 -0.81 -11.74 -10.63
CA GLN A 855 -0.66 -10.50 -11.45
C GLN A 855 -1.94 -9.67 -11.69
N LEU A 856 -1.96 -8.45 -11.15
CA LEU A 856 -1.65 -7.21 -11.89
C LEU A 856 -0.86 -6.32 -10.89
N SER A 857 0.44 -6.11 -11.12
CA SER A 857 0.96 -4.88 -11.72
C SER A 857 0.09 -3.65 -11.42
N LEU A 858 0.64 -2.67 -10.72
CA LEU A 858 0.23 -1.29 -10.95
C LEU A 858 0.36 -1.03 -12.45
N SER A 859 -0.78 -1.02 -13.14
CA SER A 859 -0.90 -0.53 -14.50
C SER A 859 -0.67 0.98 -14.46
N ASN A 860 0.60 1.37 -14.58
CA ASN A 860 0.91 2.48 -15.45
C ASN A 860 0.44 2.05 -16.85
N ALA A 861 -0.77 2.49 -17.22
CA ALA A 861 -1.24 2.32 -18.58
C ALA A 861 -0.19 2.90 -19.55
N GLN A 862 0.37 1.97 -20.32
CA GLN A 862 0.68 2.07 -21.74
C GLN A 862 1.65 3.17 -22.18
N TRP A 863 2.90 2.75 -22.22
CA TRP A 863 3.63 2.75 -23.47
C TRP A 863 4.12 1.34 -23.75
N THR A 864 3.55 0.73 -24.77
CA THR A 864 4.19 -0.33 -25.52
C THR A 864 5.12 0.35 -26.53
N LEU A 865 6.42 0.14 -26.40
CA LEU A 865 7.34 0.23 -27.55
C LEU A 865 7.09 -1.02 -28.40
N GLY A 866 5.92 -1.05 -29.04
CA GLY A 866 5.55 -2.02 -30.05
C GLY A 866 5.50 -1.30 -31.40
N ASP A 867 6.66 -0.89 -31.88
CA ASP A 867 6.86 -0.70 -33.32
C ASP A 867 8.32 -1.02 -33.66
N GLU A 868 8.49 -2.03 -34.53
CA GLU A 868 9.74 -2.60 -35.00
C GLU A 868 10.45 -1.67 -36.01
N SER A 869 10.76 -0.44 -35.61
CA SER A 869 11.60 0.45 -36.44
C SER A 869 12.59 1.32 -35.64
N VAL A 870 12.88 1.00 -34.39
CA VAL A 870 13.85 1.76 -33.58
C VAL A 870 15.14 0.97 -33.38
N ASP A 871 15.81 0.66 -34.50
CA ASP A 871 17.28 0.60 -34.59
C ASP A 871 17.87 2.02 -34.53
N LYS A 872 17.29 2.85 -33.66
CA LYS A 872 17.61 4.24 -33.44
C LYS A 872 18.11 4.32 -32.01
N ARG A 873 19.44 4.25 -31.87
CA ARG A 873 20.16 4.53 -30.61
C ARG A 873 19.50 5.73 -29.91
N VAL A 874 19.34 5.70 -28.59
CA VAL A 874 18.78 6.80 -27.76
C VAL A 874 19.30 8.18 -28.19
N SER A 875 20.53 8.26 -28.73
CA SER A 875 21.15 9.42 -29.35
C SER A 875 20.38 10.07 -30.52
N SER A 876 19.45 9.36 -31.17
CA SER A 876 18.72 9.80 -32.38
C SER A 876 17.31 10.32 -32.12
N ILE A 877 16.84 10.21 -30.87
CA ILE A 877 15.60 10.85 -30.41
C ILE A 877 15.90 12.35 -30.17
N PRO A 878 15.09 13.28 -30.73
CA PRO A 878 15.25 14.71 -30.49
C PRO A 878 15.26 15.02 -28.99
N VAL A 879 16.25 15.82 -28.55
CA VAL A 879 16.23 16.36 -27.18
C VAL A 879 15.14 17.42 -27.12
N ASP A 880 14.30 17.37 -26.10
CA ASP A 880 13.32 18.43 -25.87
C ASP A 880 14.05 19.77 -25.75
N SER A 881 13.62 20.75 -26.55
CA SER A 881 14.30 22.05 -26.70
C SER A 881 13.75 23.14 -25.77
N PHE A 882 12.85 22.81 -24.85
CA PHE A 882 12.22 23.78 -23.96
C PHE A 882 12.51 23.57 -22.46
N GLY A 883 12.88 24.70 -21.83
CA GLY A 883 12.73 25.00 -20.40
C GLY A 883 13.79 24.43 -19.45
N PRO A 884 14.12 25.14 -18.36
CA PRO A 884 14.88 24.56 -17.25
C PRO A 884 14.05 23.47 -16.56
N VAL A 885 14.70 22.53 -15.87
CA VAL A 885 14.02 21.69 -14.86
C VAL A 885 14.12 22.35 -13.50
N ILE A 886 13.07 22.19 -12.70
CA ILE A 886 13.06 22.67 -11.32
C ILE A 886 13.63 21.58 -10.45
N ILE A 887 14.70 21.87 -9.70
CA ILE A 887 15.36 20.93 -8.81
C ILE A 887 15.25 21.33 -7.35
N GLY A 888 14.89 20.38 -6.49
CA GLY A 888 15.08 20.46 -5.05
C GLY A 888 16.31 19.65 -4.65
N LYS A 889 17.25 20.21 -3.88
CA LYS A 889 18.44 19.48 -3.42
C LYS A 889 18.75 19.71 -1.94
N GLY A 890 19.49 18.78 -1.35
CA GLY A 890 20.02 18.87 0.02
C GLY A 890 19.23 18.07 1.06
N CYS A 891 19.50 18.31 2.35
CA CYS A 891 18.86 17.57 3.46
C CYS A 891 17.62 18.28 4.04
N ASN A 892 17.40 19.56 3.71
CA ASN A 892 16.27 20.35 4.22
C ASN A 892 15.12 20.36 3.19
N TRP A 893 13.92 19.95 3.59
CA TRP A 893 12.71 19.92 2.74
C TRP A 893 12.27 21.32 2.29
N ASP A 894 12.67 22.37 3.02
CA ASP A 894 12.33 23.77 2.75
C ASP A 894 13.36 24.49 1.86
N SER A 895 14.33 23.79 1.28
CA SER A 895 15.27 24.41 0.33
C SER A 895 14.52 24.91 -0.91
N MET A 896 14.70 26.20 -1.25
CA MET A 896 14.03 26.81 -2.40
C MET A 896 14.42 26.04 -3.68
N PRO A 897 13.44 25.65 -4.53
CA PRO A 897 13.73 24.99 -5.79
C PRO A 897 14.58 25.87 -6.72
N GLN A 898 15.52 25.25 -7.43
CA GLN A 898 16.43 25.92 -8.37
C GLN A 898 16.09 25.51 -9.80
N GLU A 899 16.08 26.46 -10.74
CA GLU A 899 16.03 26.15 -12.17
C GLU A 899 17.43 25.77 -12.69
N ILE A 900 17.54 24.62 -13.36
CA ILE A 900 18.75 24.20 -14.09
C ILE A 900 18.44 24.11 -15.58
N TYR A 901 19.23 24.83 -16.37
CA TYR A 901 19.10 24.88 -17.83
C TYR A 901 19.95 23.79 -18.49
N PRO A 902 19.46 23.17 -19.58
CA PRO A 902 20.23 22.21 -20.36
C PRO A 902 21.45 22.86 -21.05
N ASP A 903 22.52 22.08 -21.26
CA ASP A 903 23.72 22.51 -21.97
C ASP A 903 23.56 22.54 -23.50
N GLU A 904 24.62 22.86 -24.25
CA GLU A 904 24.62 22.91 -25.73
C GLU A 904 24.21 21.59 -26.41
N LYS A 905 24.25 20.47 -25.68
CA LYS A 905 23.84 19.13 -26.14
C LYS A 905 22.44 18.74 -25.65
N GLY A 906 21.80 19.62 -24.87
CA GLY A 906 20.50 19.36 -24.25
C GLY A 906 20.57 18.53 -22.96
N ASP A 907 21.76 18.33 -22.38
CA ASP A 907 21.93 17.59 -21.14
C ASP A 907 21.78 18.50 -19.92
N ILE A 908 21.09 18.01 -18.89
CA ILE A 908 20.96 18.69 -17.60
C ILE A 908 21.96 18.08 -16.63
N HIS A 909 22.84 18.89 -16.06
CA HIS A 909 23.85 18.42 -15.10
C HIS A 909 23.47 18.85 -13.70
N ILE A 910 23.36 17.88 -12.80
CA ILE A 910 23.00 18.08 -11.41
C ILE A 910 24.14 17.56 -10.55
N GLU A 911 24.59 18.38 -9.60
CA GLU A 911 25.55 17.96 -8.60
C GLU A 911 24.88 17.91 -7.23
N ILE A 912 24.98 16.75 -6.58
CA ILE A 912 24.57 16.56 -5.19
C ILE A 912 25.72 15.89 -4.41
N ARG A 913 25.70 16.02 -3.10
CA ARG A 913 26.62 15.31 -2.22
C ARG A 913 26.01 13.99 -1.75
N GLU A 914 26.87 13.03 -1.41
CA GLU A 914 26.47 11.75 -0.82
C GLU A 914 25.52 12.01 0.38
N LEU A 915 24.39 11.28 0.42
CA LEU A 915 23.27 11.43 1.38
C LEU A 915 22.34 12.63 1.18
N GLU A 916 22.62 13.54 0.25
CA GLU A 916 21.65 14.56 -0.15
C GLU A 916 20.53 13.94 -0.99
N ARG A 917 19.33 14.53 -0.90
CA ARG A 917 18.25 14.20 -1.83
C ARG A 917 18.37 15.06 -3.09
N VAL A 918 17.82 14.54 -4.17
CA VAL A 918 17.50 15.29 -5.39
C VAL A 918 16.05 15.03 -5.75
N GLU A 919 15.32 16.11 -6.01
CA GLU A 919 13.99 16.13 -6.57
C GLU A 919 14.06 16.90 -7.88
N ILE A 920 13.43 16.40 -8.93
CA ILE A 920 13.47 16.97 -10.28
C ILE A 920 12.05 16.99 -10.82
N ASP A 921 11.51 18.18 -11.03
CA ASP A 921 10.30 18.39 -11.79
C ASP A 921 10.66 18.38 -13.28
N LEU A 922 10.18 17.36 -13.99
CA LEU A 922 10.36 17.19 -15.43
C LEU A 922 9.33 17.99 -16.23
N GLY A 923 8.35 18.62 -15.55
CA GLY A 923 7.16 19.24 -16.13
C GLY A 923 6.15 18.22 -16.64
N CYS A 924 4.85 18.54 -16.56
CA CYS A 924 3.68 17.73 -16.99
C CYS A 924 3.70 16.22 -16.64
N SER A 925 2.56 15.55 -16.82
CA SER A 925 2.47 14.09 -16.67
C SER A 925 2.97 13.38 -17.94
N GLN A 926 3.31 12.09 -17.85
CA GLN A 926 3.69 11.16 -18.96
C GLN A 926 5.18 10.81 -19.18
N TRP A 927 6.10 11.18 -18.28
CA TRP A 927 7.51 10.75 -18.38
C TRP A 927 7.74 9.28 -18.03
N ARG A 928 8.70 8.64 -18.70
CA ARG A 928 9.30 7.36 -18.31
C ARG A 928 10.81 7.49 -18.10
N GLY A 929 11.26 7.23 -16.88
CA GLY A 929 12.67 7.33 -16.51
C GLY A 929 13.43 6.02 -16.65
N HIS A 930 14.69 6.12 -17.07
CA HIS A 930 15.62 5.01 -17.21
C HIS A 930 17.02 5.44 -16.76
N HIS A 931 17.78 4.54 -16.13
CA HIS A 931 19.21 4.72 -15.91
C HIS A 931 19.98 4.22 -17.15
N VAL A 932 20.93 4.98 -17.63
CA VAL A 932 21.80 4.61 -18.75
C VAL A 932 23.09 4.01 -18.21
N ILE A 933 23.34 2.73 -18.50
CA ILE A 933 24.60 2.05 -18.18
C ILE A 933 25.20 1.52 -19.49
N GLY A 934 26.32 2.10 -19.92
CA GLY A 934 26.89 1.85 -21.25
C GLY A 934 25.94 2.28 -22.36
N ASN A 935 25.59 1.37 -23.27
CA ASN A 935 24.65 1.62 -24.38
C ASN A 935 23.21 1.10 -24.08
N ARG A 936 22.89 0.77 -22.83
CA ARG A 936 21.63 0.14 -22.45
C ARG A 936 20.82 1.02 -21.51
N LEU A 937 19.50 1.06 -21.73
CA LEU A 937 18.54 1.56 -20.76
C LEU A 937 18.28 0.49 -19.71
N LYS A 938 18.32 0.90 -18.45
CA LYS A 938 18.04 0.10 -17.25
C LYS A 938 16.92 0.78 -16.46
N PRO A 939 16.26 0.06 -15.55
CA PRO A 939 15.42 0.70 -14.54
C PRO A 939 16.16 1.84 -13.85
N LEU A 940 15.42 2.83 -13.35
CA LEU A 940 15.99 3.95 -12.59
C LEU A 940 16.85 3.46 -11.41
N PRO A 941 17.84 4.26 -10.94
CA PRO A 941 18.74 3.84 -9.87
C PRO A 941 17.97 3.43 -8.61
N VAL A 942 18.51 2.45 -7.89
CA VAL A 942 17.93 1.96 -6.64
C VAL A 942 17.69 3.11 -5.67
N GLY A 943 16.49 3.14 -5.07
CA GLY A 943 16.07 4.19 -4.14
C GLY A 943 15.53 5.47 -4.79
N SER A 944 15.36 5.48 -6.12
CA SER A 944 14.72 6.57 -6.83
C SER A 944 13.29 6.23 -7.27
N THR A 945 12.44 7.25 -7.35
CA THR A 945 11.06 7.16 -7.79
C THR A 945 10.77 8.20 -8.85
N LEU A 946 9.89 7.88 -9.80
CA LEU A 946 9.29 8.84 -10.72
C LEU A 946 7.76 8.85 -10.52
N ASP A 947 7.22 9.94 -9.97
CA ASP A 947 5.78 10.21 -9.96
C ASP A 947 5.36 10.61 -11.38
N THR A 948 4.94 9.62 -12.17
CA THR A 948 4.53 9.80 -13.57
C THR A 948 3.28 10.66 -13.72
N GLY A 949 2.47 10.79 -12.66
CA GLY A 949 1.27 11.61 -12.62
C GLY A 949 1.56 13.10 -12.40
N ARG A 950 2.71 13.43 -11.81
CA ARG A 950 3.17 14.82 -11.60
C ARG A 950 4.41 15.20 -12.41
N GLY A 951 5.11 14.24 -13.00
CA GLY A 951 6.38 14.46 -13.67
C GLY A 951 7.55 14.66 -12.69
N ILE A 952 7.43 14.22 -11.43
CA ILE A 952 8.44 14.49 -10.40
C ILE A 952 9.29 13.25 -10.17
N PHE A 953 10.58 13.35 -10.46
CA PHE A 953 11.59 12.36 -10.07
C PHE A 953 12.17 12.70 -8.71
N TYR A 954 12.27 11.72 -7.82
CA TYR A 954 12.88 11.83 -6.51
C TYR A 954 13.97 10.78 -6.33
N TRP A 955 15.09 11.17 -5.73
CA TRP A 955 16.13 10.22 -5.35
C TRP A 955 16.90 10.70 -4.12
N GLN A 956 16.99 9.86 -3.10
CA GLN A 956 17.90 10.07 -1.96
C GLN A 956 18.89 8.91 -1.87
N PRO A 957 20.06 9.02 -2.54
CA PRO A 957 21.09 7.98 -2.49
C PRO A 957 21.56 7.71 -1.06
N GLY A 958 21.58 6.43 -0.68
CA GLY A 958 22.17 5.98 0.59
C GLY A 958 23.70 6.07 0.60
N PRO A 959 24.35 5.64 1.70
CA PRO A 959 25.81 5.54 1.77
C PRO A 959 26.40 4.68 0.63
N GLY A 960 27.47 5.14 0.00
CA GLY A 960 28.25 4.41 -1.01
C GLY A 960 27.89 4.74 -2.46
N PHE A 961 26.78 5.45 -2.69
CA PHE A 961 26.38 5.93 -4.02
C PHE A 961 27.21 7.16 -4.39
N ILE A 962 28.25 6.96 -5.22
CA ILE A 962 29.16 8.01 -5.66
C ILE A 962 29.42 7.81 -7.16
N GLY A 963 29.54 8.92 -7.88
CA GLY A 963 29.86 8.92 -9.31
C GLY A 963 28.74 9.50 -10.16
N GLN A 964 28.87 9.33 -11.47
CA GLN A 964 27.95 9.89 -12.44
C GLN A 964 26.86 8.89 -12.80
N TYR A 965 25.61 9.35 -12.69
CA TYR A 965 24.41 8.62 -13.06
C TYR A 965 23.75 9.37 -14.21
N GLN A 966 23.64 8.72 -15.36
CA GLN A 966 22.96 9.29 -16.52
C GLN A 966 21.54 8.75 -16.58
N LEU A 967 20.56 9.59 -16.33
CA LEU A 967 19.15 9.28 -16.43
C LEU A 967 18.59 9.81 -17.74
N VAL A 968 17.70 9.04 -18.36
CA VAL A 968 16.95 9.46 -19.55
C VAL A 968 15.48 9.32 -19.25
N PHE A 969 14.77 10.44 -19.39
CA PHE A 969 13.32 10.51 -19.29
C PHE A 969 12.77 10.67 -20.71
N LEU A 970 11.85 9.80 -21.08
CA LEU A 970 11.22 9.78 -22.40
C LEU A 970 9.75 10.19 -22.26
N SER A 971 9.27 11.04 -23.18
CA SER A 971 7.86 11.43 -23.32
C SER A 971 7.42 11.32 -24.79
N ARG A 972 6.11 11.24 -25.04
CA ARG A 972 5.50 11.25 -26.39
C ARG A 972 4.77 12.54 -26.46
N GLU A 973 5.05 13.27 -27.52
CA GLU A 973 4.18 14.35 -27.91
C GLU A 973 2.90 13.79 -28.53
N GLU A 974 1.83 14.58 -28.54
CA GLU A 974 0.52 14.21 -29.11
C GLU A 974 0.60 13.79 -30.59
N ASN A 975 1.65 14.22 -31.31
CA ASN A 975 1.93 13.86 -32.70
C ASN A 975 2.63 12.49 -32.86
N GLY A 976 2.90 11.78 -31.76
CA GLY A 976 3.57 10.48 -31.74
C GLY A 976 5.10 10.54 -31.75
N GLU A 977 5.71 11.71 -31.87
CA GLU A 977 7.16 11.90 -31.77
C GLU A 977 7.65 11.68 -30.34
N LEU A 978 8.83 11.06 -30.21
CA LEU A 978 9.51 10.87 -28.94
C LEU A 978 10.34 12.12 -28.61
N THR A 979 10.15 12.66 -27.42
CA THR A 979 11.06 13.64 -26.82
C THR A 979 11.81 13.00 -25.66
N LYS A 980 13.04 13.46 -25.43
CA LYS A 980 13.85 13.00 -24.30
C LYS A 980 14.41 14.17 -23.50
N LYS A 981 14.49 13.98 -22.18
CA LYS A 981 15.33 14.76 -21.27
C LYS A 981 16.44 13.86 -20.74
N THR A 982 17.69 14.29 -20.90
CA THR A 982 18.84 13.57 -20.35
C THR A 982 19.33 14.33 -19.13
N ILE A 983 19.39 13.65 -17.99
CA ILE A 983 19.80 14.22 -16.72
C ILE A 983 21.03 13.46 -16.22
N LYS A 984 22.14 14.16 -16.04
CA LYS A 984 23.38 13.63 -15.49
C LYS A 984 23.50 14.07 -14.04
N ILE A 985 23.28 13.15 -13.12
CA ILE A 985 23.42 13.39 -11.69
C ILE A 985 24.82 12.94 -11.28
N ASN A 986 25.66 13.88 -10.89
CA ASN A 986 26.97 13.62 -10.31
C ASN A 986 26.84 13.63 -8.79
N ILE A 987 26.95 12.46 -8.17
CA ILE A 987 26.98 12.35 -6.71
C ILE A 987 28.44 12.43 -6.25
N MET A 988 28.77 13.55 -5.64
CA MET A 988 30.09 13.78 -5.08
C MET A 988 30.15 13.25 -3.65
N PRO A 989 31.32 12.83 -3.16
CA PRO A 989 31.47 12.54 -1.75
C PRO A 989 31.18 13.82 -0.94
N LYS A 990 30.65 13.66 0.27
CA LYS A 990 30.28 14.79 1.15
C LYS A 990 31.54 15.56 1.57
N PHE A 991 31.96 16.56 0.79
CA PHE A 991 33.07 17.47 1.10
C PHE A 991 32.61 18.92 1.34
N LYS A 992 33.02 19.50 2.49
CA LYS A 992 32.97 20.91 2.94
C LYS A 992 31.84 21.81 2.39
N GLU A 993 30.92 22.20 3.26
CA GLU A 993 30.71 23.64 3.47
C GLU A 993 31.28 24.02 4.84
#